data_AF-A0A4Q4QDW4-F1
#
_entry.id   AF-A0A4Q4QDW4-F1
#
_cell.length_a   1.000
_cell.length_b   1.000
_cell.length_c   1.000
_cell.angle_alpha   90.00
_cell.angle_beta   90.00
_cell.angle_gamma   90.00
#
_symmetry.space_group_name_H-M   'P 1'
#
loop_
_entity.id
_entity.type
_entity.pdbx_description
1 polymer ?
#
loop_
_entity_poly.entity_id
_entity_poly.type
_entity_poly.pdbx_seq_one_letter_code
_entity_poly.pdbx_strand_id
1 'polypeptide(L)'
;MIDLNVNTEFISPDRMAMLKLTDGETQLDLPQDLSPFNDSSMDVDVDGAWTERQGTGADAANPFDAQAPARHLDDSLSRTIRQHRNRTAPFRKRTFDHRRGDLYPPHRPVNCDRDDSRADRACIPLHQREDSPETLEEKARAILVADMADADFKEEREDRREDRRDDRRDRGNYRGNNKRRRDDDNDNHYRGDDRRGPQRRRNDDGPRRRYEEPPFPKLRRLLLNIASSTKLPQDEAIEIAKFFGEHFDDERLRSDFFDVFVQLIIEQPFKIPFVAAVAYYANDVNSQITIEAMKRVGDRAQEALNAGEWKEFKLLLRFFACLQSLYEEDGVFTFLGQLFDTVVDLQSANENDVVGIELVKIILLTIPYAIVAGGERFHEQAQQLLKNTGIVASNAVPIESLIHSYVGDFESKPVDHHSVIGLLQAQLSVEAESGFELRCIPRIDKDALRRMNTEEDALPTAPQTHAFPTFTIPSPVNPGPRPVFPEAYFSLFADQEVDTVPKTTDIASSLVRDAIVDTINQLDFNREMVAKFLVDVDCYWSVDIFAKRGSPFDKFRELVGDKVQYKSEDMIIDAIFSQLFKLPSAEHKLVYYHALITQCCKVAPAAIAPSLGRAIRTIYKNLPMMDLELGYRFLDWFSHHLSNFEFRWRWTEWLEDLELSNLHPKKAFILATLDKEIRLSFAKRIRSTLPEPMHSMIPERLDADNSPDFKYDNQQTPYATEGQTLLSQLRKKATAEEIQVTIDTIHEKALEQGVTEVLVPSTDAFVTAICRLGAKSLSHVLSCIERGKDRLLELSQNEVARRQIVASVVEYWKDQPGVAVRIIDILLNYTILAPMTVVQWVFGSHMGAGEALTESWVFEMVSNTVAKVTNRNRQIASARLQKGLPQEQIEMVEATLAKDRDNARELFKYIEDSMRGVAEGSADTLVEKSSNGALTEEEVELIKAWGKRWHTVFIRKAQVEESVVGEEAVEARIRLLAAEPDVVAESMEQDGDGVAEATNGEAQMSLA
;
A
#
# COMPACT_ATOMS: atom_id res chain seq x y z
N MET A 1 10.94 -59.51 -27.39
CA MET A 1 11.44 -59.38 -28.79
C MET A 1 11.07 -57.98 -29.31
N ILE A 2 11.92 -56.97 -29.25
CA ILE A 2 13.11 -56.73 -28.42
C ILE A 2 12.92 -55.27 -27.94
N ASP A 3 12.49 -54.99 -26.70
CA ASP A 3 13.25 -54.99 -25.43
C ASP A 3 14.28 -53.83 -25.39
N LEU A 4 14.43 -52.98 -24.35
CA LEU A 4 14.03 -53.06 -22.92
C LEU A 4 13.57 -51.71 -22.29
N ASN A 5 12.79 -51.82 -21.20
CA ASN A 5 12.78 -51.10 -19.90
C ASN A 5 12.89 -49.55 -19.82
N VAL A 6 12.11 -48.80 -19.01
CA VAL A 6 11.24 -49.03 -17.82
C VAL A 6 11.95 -49.44 -16.51
N ASN A 7 11.84 -48.59 -15.48
CA ASN A 7 11.72 -49.00 -14.08
C ASN A 7 11.07 -47.88 -13.23
N THR A 8 10.04 -48.23 -12.48
CA THR A 8 9.31 -47.42 -11.48
C THR A 8 9.18 -48.23 -10.18
N GLU A 9 8.45 -47.70 -9.18
CA GLU A 9 8.17 -48.30 -7.85
C GLU A 9 9.31 -48.12 -6.83
N PHE A 10 9.07 -47.88 -5.54
CA PHE A 10 7.93 -48.33 -4.71
C PHE A 10 7.31 -47.27 -3.79
N ILE A 11 5.97 -47.25 -3.74
CA ILE A 11 5.18 -46.90 -2.55
C ILE A 11 4.12 -48.00 -2.39
N SER A 12 3.94 -48.53 -1.18
CA SER A 12 2.97 -49.61 -0.89
C SER A 12 1.85 -49.08 0.04
N PRO A 13 0.56 -49.25 -0.30
CA PRO A 13 -0.55 -48.81 0.54
C PRO A 13 -1.04 -49.91 1.50
N ASP A 14 -1.77 -49.53 2.57
CA ASP A 14 -2.88 -50.35 3.09
C ASP A 14 -3.89 -49.56 3.96
N ARG A 15 -5.16 -50.00 3.95
CA ARG A 15 -6.25 -49.76 4.95
C ARG A 15 -6.90 -48.38 5.13
N MET A 16 -7.84 -48.09 4.22
CA MET A 16 -9.27 -48.02 4.59
C MET A 16 -9.99 -49.18 3.87
N ALA A 17 -11.15 -49.73 4.29
CA ALA A 17 -11.94 -49.69 5.53
C ALA A 17 -12.93 -50.87 5.49
N MET A 18 -13.62 -51.23 6.59
CA MET A 18 -14.97 -51.87 6.65
C MET A 18 -15.25 -52.57 8.01
N LEU A 19 -16.37 -52.27 8.68
CA LEU A 19 -17.58 -53.12 8.71
C LEU A 19 -18.71 -52.50 9.57
N LYS A 20 -19.89 -53.13 9.59
CA LYS A 20 -21.19 -52.62 10.08
C LYS A 20 -21.67 -53.35 11.35
N LEU A 21 -22.55 -52.65 12.12
CA LEU A 21 -23.72 -53.16 12.89
C LEU A 21 -23.56 -54.38 13.83
N THR A 22 -23.90 -54.23 15.12
CA THR A 22 -25.21 -54.65 15.72
C THR A 22 -25.30 -54.36 17.23
N ASP A 23 -26.49 -53.92 17.67
CA ASP A 23 -27.27 -54.19 18.92
C ASP A 23 -26.61 -54.72 20.22
N GLY A 24 -27.18 -54.38 21.41
CA GLY A 24 -27.12 -55.34 22.54
C GLY A 24 -27.21 -54.95 24.03
N GLU A 25 -27.99 -53.94 24.47
CA GLU A 25 -28.61 -53.80 25.83
C GLU A 25 -27.83 -54.00 27.17
N THR A 26 -28.50 -53.66 28.30
CA THR A 26 -28.22 -54.00 29.72
C THR A 26 -27.01 -53.37 30.45
N GLN A 27 -27.06 -53.01 31.74
CA GLN A 27 -28.16 -52.50 32.60
C GLN A 27 -27.58 -51.99 33.94
N LEU A 28 -28.19 -50.93 34.52
CA LEU A 28 -28.09 -50.54 35.96
C LEU A 28 -26.68 -50.10 36.46
N ASP A 29 -26.52 -49.30 37.53
CA ASP A 29 -27.50 -48.78 38.49
C ASP A 29 -27.18 -47.34 38.95
N LEU A 30 -28.16 -46.69 39.59
CA LEU A 30 -28.07 -45.40 40.31
C LEU A 30 -27.59 -45.65 41.78
N PRO A 31 -27.39 -44.65 42.70
CA PRO A 31 -27.91 -43.27 42.66
C PRO A 31 -27.08 -42.12 43.28
N GLN A 32 -27.54 -40.89 43.00
CA GLN A 32 -27.78 -39.76 43.95
C GLN A 32 -26.67 -39.12 44.83
N ASP A 33 -26.60 -37.79 44.63
CA ASP A 33 -26.88 -36.72 45.61
C ASP A 33 -25.77 -35.90 46.32
N LEU A 34 -25.93 -34.58 46.12
CA LEU A 34 -25.76 -33.45 47.05
C LEU A 34 -24.35 -33.03 47.53
N SER A 35 -24.05 -31.78 47.20
CA SER A 35 -23.11 -30.87 47.86
C SER A 35 -23.72 -30.27 49.15
N PRO A 36 -23.08 -29.34 49.90
CA PRO A 36 -21.69 -28.84 49.86
C PRO A 36 -20.99 -28.96 51.26
N PHE A 37 -19.78 -28.40 51.44
CA PHE A 37 -19.49 -27.34 52.46
C PHE A 37 -17.99 -26.91 52.51
N ASN A 38 -17.69 -25.99 53.43
CA ASN A 38 -16.49 -25.18 53.58
C ASN A 38 -15.59 -25.64 54.77
N ASP A 39 -14.41 -25.02 54.87
CA ASP A 39 -13.66 -24.67 56.10
C ASP A 39 -12.64 -25.63 56.80
N SER A 40 -11.38 -25.14 56.77
CA SER A 40 -10.38 -24.95 57.83
C SER A 40 -9.92 -26.05 58.84
N SER A 41 -8.58 -26.19 58.87
CA SER A 41 -7.68 -26.33 60.05
C SER A 41 -7.48 -27.69 60.75
N MET A 42 -6.20 -27.98 61.09
CA MET A 42 -5.78 -28.61 62.36
C MET A 42 -4.27 -28.41 62.62
N ASP A 43 -3.90 -28.18 63.90
CA ASP A 43 -2.55 -27.86 64.39
C ASP A 43 -1.82 -29.07 65.05
N VAL A 44 -0.51 -28.91 65.34
CA VAL A 44 0.18 -29.49 66.51
C VAL A 44 1.25 -28.51 67.05
N ASP A 45 1.41 -28.47 68.38
CA ASP A 45 2.18 -27.57 69.28
C ASP A 45 3.74 -27.53 69.09
N VAL A 46 4.61 -26.78 69.82
CA VAL A 46 4.82 -26.68 71.31
C VAL A 46 5.63 -25.42 71.77
N ASP A 47 5.18 -24.81 72.90
CA ASP A 47 5.83 -23.91 73.93
C ASP A 47 6.59 -22.59 73.59
N GLY A 48 6.61 -21.62 74.55
CA GLY A 48 7.45 -20.40 74.42
C GLY A 48 7.59 -19.34 75.57
N ALA A 49 6.55 -19.01 76.35
CA ALA A 49 6.58 -18.18 77.60
C ALA A 49 6.99 -16.65 77.65
N TRP A 50 5.98 -15.80 77.91
CA TRP A 50 5.88 -14.70 78.94
C TRP A 50 6.69 -13.35 78.96
N THR A 51 5.93 -12.30 79.38
CA THR A 51 6.26 -11.04 80.14
C THR A 51 6.66 -9.70 79.46
N GLU A 52 6.19 -8.59 80.09
CA GLU A 52 6.27 -7.17 79.67
C GLU A 52 7.43 -6.39 80.34
N ARG A 53 7.85 -5.22 79.79
CA ARG A 53 7.61 -3.85 80.37
C ARG A 53 8.49 -2.70 79.80
N GLN A 54 7.82 -1.53 79.59
CA GLN A 54 8.20 -0.12 79.90
C GLN A 54 9.67 0.39 79.82
N GLY A 55 9.92 1.62 79.29
CA GLY A 55 11.19 2.35 79.56
C GLY A 55 11.51 3.66 78.81
N THR A 56 10.84 4.76 79.15
CA THR A 56 11.11 6.20 78.85
C THR A 56 12.55 6.77 78.71
N GLY A 57 12.75 7.67 77.72
CA GLY A 57 13.69 8.85 77.74
C GLY A 57 15.21 8.61 77.65
N ALA A 58 16.11 9.61 77.57
CA ALA A 58 16.06 11.02 77.11
C ALA A 58 17.51 11.63 77.07
N ASP A 59 17.69 12.75 76.33
CA ASP A 59 18.74 13.80 76.44
C ASP A 59 20.26 13.59 76.14
N ALA A 60 20.80 14.56 75.38
CA ALA A 60 22.17 15.14 75.34
C ALA A 60 23.39 14.27 74.89
N ALA A 61 24.45 14.80 74.23
CA ALA A 61 24.87 16.18 73.98
C ALA A 61 25.71 16.36 72.67
N ASN A 62 25.82 17.61 72.20
CA ASN A 62 26.84 18.13 71.24
C ASN A 62 28.15 18.50 72.01
N PRO A 63 29.33 18.92 71.44
CA PRO A 63 29.47 19.95 70.37
C PRO A 63 30.75 19.97 69.45
N PHE A 64 30.80 20.94 68.50
CA PHE A 64 31.98 21.53 67.80
C PHE A 64 32.88 20.63 66.92
N ASP A 65 33.51 21.05 65.82
CA ASP A 65 33.35 22.13 64.80
C ASP A 65 34.09 21.60 63.52
N ALA A 66 34.22 22.17 62.32
CA ALA A 66 34.00 23.48 61.69
C ALA A 66 33.97 23.25 60.13
N GLN A 67 33.77 24.19 59.20
CA GLN A 67 33.33 25.60 59.15
C GLN A 67 32.85 25.91 57.69
N ALA A 68 32.48 27.16 57.37
CA ALA A 68 32.20 27.61 55.99
C ALA A 68 32.59 29.08 55.76
N PRO A 69 32.76 29.52 54.50
CA PRO A 69 32.02 30.70 54.02
C PRO A 69 31.56 30.54 52.53
N ALA A 70 30.33 30.84 52.09
CA ALA A 70 29.56 32.11 52.10
C ALA A 70 29.28 32.51 50.62
N ARG A 71 28.22 33.19 50.17
CA ARG A 71 26.93 33.80 50.66
C ARG A 71 26.16 34.17 49.34
N HIS A 72 24.92 34.65 49.18
CA HIS A 72 23.70 35.19 49.87
C HIS A 72 22.62 35.26 48.73
N LEU A 73 21.29 35.51 48.76
CA LEU A 73 20.04 35.60 49.60
C LEU A 73 18.93 35.91 48.52
N ASP A 74 17.60 35.96 48.65
CA ASP A 74 16.49 35.61 49.59
C ASP A 74 15.19 35.85 48.73
N ASP A 75 13.99 35.28 48.91
CA ASP A 75 13.40 34.21 49.75
C ASP A 75 12.28 33.54 48.83
N SER A 76 11.11 32.97 49.16
CA SER A 76 10.29 32.91 50.37
C SER A 76 9.29 31.74 50.47
N LEU A 77 8.91 31.50 51.72
CA LEU A 77 7.86 30.63 52.27
C LEU A 77 6.44 30.93 51.71
N SER A 78 5.40 30.07 51.81
CA SER A 78 5.28 28.60 51.97
C SER A 78 3.79 28.19 51.98
N ARG A 79 3.44 26.98 51.50
CA ARG A 79 2.25 26.09 51.82
C ARG A 79 0.89 26.73 52.21
N THR A 80 -0.28 26.24 51.74
CA THR A 80 -0.94 24.99 52.22
C THR A 80 -2.24 24.67 51.42
N ILE A 81 -2.74 23.44 51.52
CA ILE A 81 -3.88 22.81 50.80
C ILE A 81 -5.29 23.26 51.28
N ARG A 82 -6.27 23.40 50.37
CA ARG A 82 -7.70 23.01 50.58
C ARG A 82 -8.52 22.86 49.27
N GLN A 83 -9.72 22.28 49.37
CA GLN A 83 -10.50 21.69 48.25
C GLN A 83 -11.74 22.50 47.79
N HIS A 84 -12.24 22.15 46.59
CA HIS A 84 -13.62 22.26 46.05
C HIS A 84 -14.35 23.63 46.02
N ARG A 85 -14.80 24.02 44.81
CA ARG A 85 -16.24 24.01 44.43
C ARG A 85 -16.50 24.23 42.93
N ASN A 86 -17.64 23.72 42.44
CA ASN A 86 -18.11 23.84 41.06
C ASN A 86 -18.85 25.16 40.79
N ARG A 87 -18.74 25.72 39.57
CA ARG A 87 -19.91 26.11 38.71
C ARG A 87 -19.54 26.76 37.35
N THR A 88 -19.83 26.01 36.27
CA THR A 88 -20.53 26.42 35.02
C THR A 88 -20.27 27.76 34.30
N ALA A 89 -19.84 27.63 33.03
CA ALA A 89 -20.25 28.41 31.83
C ALA A 89 -19.71 29.87 31.64
N PRO A 90 -19.74 30.44 30.41
CA PRO A 90 -20.20 29.88 29.12
C PRO A 90 -19.17 29.92 27.96
N PHE A 91 -19.55 29.32 26.81
CA PHE A 91 -18.86 29.41 25.51
C PHE A 91 -18.69 30.84 24.98
N ARG A 92 -17.67 31.06 24.14
CA ARG A 92 -17.62 32.18 23.18
C ARG A 92 -17.19 31.69 21.78
N LYS A 93 -18.07 31.86 20.79
CA LYS A 93 -17.74 31.67 19.36
C LYS A 93 -16.68 32.69 18.91
N ARG A 94 -15.85 32.32 17.94
CA ARG A 94 -15.18 33.25 17.03
C ARG A 94 -15.59 32.93 15.60
N THR A 95 -16.15 33.92 14.92
CA THR A 95 -16.42 33.93 13.48
C THR A 95 -15.28 34.65 12.76
N PHE A 96 -15.03 34.29 11.50
CA PHE A 96 -14.26 35.11 10.56
C PHE A 96 -14.93 35.06 9.18
N ASP A 97 -15.01 36.21 8.53
CA ASP A 97 -15.85 36.42 7.34
C ASP A 97 -15.20 36.00 6.02
N HIS A 98 -16.04 35.69 5.04
CA HIS A 98 -15.64 35.44 3.66
C HIS A 98 -15.34 36.73 2.88
N ARG A 99 -14.54 36.60 1.82
CA ARG A 99 -14.58 37.50 0.65
C ARG A 99 -14.69 36.67 -0.63
N ARG A 100 -15.72 36.95 -1.44
CA ARG A 100 -15.67 36.78 -2.91
C ARG A 100 -15.13 38.09 -3.50
N GLY A 101 -14.55 38.15 -4.70
CA GLY A 101 -14.25 37.15 -5.74
C GLY A 101 -13.90 37.91 -7.04
N ASP A 102 -13.64 37.24 -8.16
CA ASP A 102 -13.83 37.75 -9.54
C ASP A 102 -13.54 36.64 -10.59
N LEU A 103 -13.81 36.88 -11.89
CA LEU A 103 -14.01 35.85 -12.94
C LEU A 103 -13.43 36.23 -14.33
N TYR A 104 -13.55 35.29 -15.30
CA TYR A 104 -13.34 35.40 -16.77
C TYR A 104 -11.88 35.24 -17.29
N PRO A 105 -11.64 34.98 -18.61
CA PRO A 105 -12.05 33.78 -19.36
C PRO A 105 -10.92 33.19 -20.28
N PRO A 106 -11.10 32.02 -20.93
CA PRO A 106 -10.13 31.51 -21.91
C PRO A 106 -10.24 32.17 -23.30
N HIS A 107 -9.12 32.34 -24.01
CA HIS A 107 -9.05 32.88 -25.37
C HIS A 107 -8.42 31.89 -26.37
N ARG A 108 -8.93 31.88 -27.61
CA ARG A 108 -8.32 31.19 -28.76
C ARG A 108 -7.08 31.95 -29.27
N PRO A 109 -6.06 31.28 -29.83
CA PRO A 109 -5.00 31.92 -30.62
C PRO A 109 -5.51 32.30 -32.03
N VAL A 110 -4.91 33.33 -32.62
CA VAL A 110 -5.10 33.76 -34.02
C VAL A 110 -3.73 34.03 -34.63
N ASN A 111 -3.48 33.56 -35.85
CA ASN A 111 -2.22 33.78 -36.57
C ASN A 111 -2.05 35.23 -37.01
N CYS A 112 -0.82 35.74 -36.98
CA CYS A 112 -0.37 36.95 -37.67
C CYS A 112 1.09 36.75 -38.10
N ASP A 113 1.39 36.94 -39.39
CA ASP A 113 2.71 36.77 -39.97
C ASP A 113 3.67 37.93 -39.65
N ARG A 114 4.99 37.69 -39.70
CA ARG A 114 5.84 38.21 -40.81
C ARG A 114 7.35 37.90 -40.72
N ASP A 115 7.88 37.47 -41.86
CA ASP A 115 9.08 37.96 -42.56
C ASP A 115 10.35 38.37 -41.79
N ASP A 116 11.40 37.53 -41.82
CA ASP A 116 12.71 37.77 -42.46
C ASP A 116 13.76 36.72 -42.01
N SER A 117 14.75 36.26 -42.80
CA SER A 117 15.11 36.51 -44.21
C SER A 117 15.92 35.31 -44.78
N ARG A 118 16.22 35.29 -46.09
CA ARG A 118 16.87 34.14 -46.81
C ARG A 118 18.39 34.28 -46.98
N ALA A 119 19.12 33.17 -46.86
CA ALA A 119 20.31 32.80 -47.66
C ALA A 119 20.78 31.36 -47.33
N ASP A 120 21.52 30.62 -48.18
CA ASP A 120 21.33 30.31 -49.60
C ASP A 120 22.06 28.98 -49.93
N ARG A 121 21.72 28.36 -51.05
CA ARG A 121 22.13 27.03 -51.60
C ARG A 121 23.57 26.55 -51.38
N ALA A 122 23.71 25.23 -51.16
CA ALA A 122 24.50 24.35 -52.05
C ALA A 122 24.14 22.86 -51.87
N CYS A 123 23.97 22.12 -52.97
CA CYS A 123 23.93 20.65 -53.01
C CYS A 123 24.90 20.15 -54.08
N ILE A 124 25.61 19.03 -53.82
CA ILE A 124 26.03 18.04 -54.84
C ILE A 124 26.47 16.74 -54.13
N PRO A 125 26.29 15.54 -54.72
CA PRO A 125 26.16 14.29 -53.95
C PRO A 125 27.37 13.35 -54.04
N LEU A 126 27.35 12.24 -53.28
CA LEU A 126 28.03 10.99 -53.65
C LEU A 126 27.43 9.75 -52.94
N HIS A 127 27.33 8.66 -53.71
CA HIS A 127 27.04 7.25 -53.38
C HIS A 127 26.16 6.87 -52.16
N GLN A 128 24.98 6.31 -52.49
CA GLN A 128 24.38 5.23 -51.70
C GLN A 128 25.27 3.98 -51.77
N ARG A 129 25.37 3.25 -50.66
CA ARG A 129 25.62 1.80 -50.65
C ARG A 129 24.30 1.11 -50.29
N GLU A 130 24.06 -0.06 -50.85
CA GLU A 130 22.99 -0.95 -50.43
C GLU A 130 23.50 -1.73 -49.21
N ASP A 131 22.88 -1.51 -48.05
CA ASP A 131 23.13 -2.29 -46.84
C ASP A 131 22.42 -3.65 -46.95
N SER A 132 23.04 -4.73 -46.45
CA SER A 132 22.47 -6.08 -46.51
C SER A 132 21.32 -6.26 -45.50
N PRO A 133 20.35 -7.16 -45.75
CA PRO A 133 19.19 -7.35 -44.86
C PRO A 133 19.57 -7.67 -43.41
N GLU A 134 20.65 -8.43 -43.18
CA GLU A 134 21.17 -8.71 -41.83
C GLU A 134 21.56 -7.42 -41.09
N THR A 135 22.23 -6.47 -41.78
CA THR A 135 22.60 -5.18 -41.18
C THR A 135 21.43 -4.22 -41.01
N LEU A 136 20.33 -4.42 -41.75
CA LEU A 136 19.06 -3.74 -41.51
C LEU A 136 18.32 -4.34 -40.30
N GLU A 137 18.39 -5.65 -40.08
CA GLU A 137 17.82 -6.30 -38.91
C GLU A 137 18.56 -5.93 -37.61
N GLU A 138 19.90 -5.90 -37.64
CA GLU A 138 20.70 -5.39 -36.51
C GLU A 138 20.42 -3.91 -36.22
N LYS A 139 20.29 -3.07 -37.26
CA LYS A 139 19.88 -1.66 -37.09
C LYS A 139 18.46 -1.53 -36.55
N ALA A 140 17.51 -2.33 -37.01
CA ALA A 140 16.14 -2.32 -36.51
C ALA A 140 16.08 -2.71 -35.03
N ARG A 141 16.78 -3.78 -34.63
CA ARG A 141 16.93 -4.19 -33.23
C ARG A 141 17.62 -3.11 -32.39
N ALA A 142 18.66 -2.47 -32.91
CA ALA A 142 19.35 -1.37 -32.21
C ALA A 142 18.48 -0.12 -32.06
N ILE A 143 17.63 0.20 -33.05
CA ILE A 143 16.67 1.31 -32.98
C ILE A 143 15.56 0.98 -31.97
N LEU A 144 14.99 -0.22 -31.99
CA LEU A 144 13.97 -0.65 -31.01
C LEU A 144 14.52 -0.61 -29.57
N VAL A 145 15.74 -1.10 -29.35
CA VAL A 145 16.41 -1.03 -28.04
C VAL A 145 16.75 0.42 -27.65
N ALA A 146 17.08 1.29 -28.60
CA ALA A 146 17.31 2.71 -28.34
C ALA A 146 16.01 3.45 -27.99
N ASP A 147 14.91 3.23 -28.73
CA ASP A 147 13.60 3.84 -28.46
C ASP A 147 13.01 3.33 -27.13
N MET A 148 13.24 2.08 -26.76
CA MET A 148 12.90 1.55 -25.42
C MET A 148 13.74 2.20 -24.31
N ALA A 149 15.05 2.38 -24.52
CA ALA A 149 15.88 3.10 -23.55
C ALA A 149 15.49 4.59 -23.42
N ASP A 150 15.12 5.23 -24.52
CA ASP A 150 14.61 6.61 -24.53
C ASP A 150 13.17 6.70 -23.99
N ALA A 151 12.44 5.58 -23.86
CA ALA A 151 11.16 5.49 -23.15
C ALA A 151 11.36 5.44 -21.62
N ASP A 152 12.26 4.58 -21.11
CA ASP A 152 12.67 4.59 -19.69
C ASP A 152 13.20 5.98 -19.27
N PHE A 153 14.01 6.61 -20.13
CA PHE A 153 14.50 7.99 -19.93
C PHE A 153 13.43 9.08 -20.14
N LYS A 154 12.26 8.76 -20.73
CA LYS A 154 11.08 9.65 -20.78
C LYS A 154 10.25 9.53 -19.52
N GLU A 155 9.96 8.34 -19.00
CA GLU A 155 9.27 8.20 -17.71
C GLU A 155 10.07 8.90 -16.59
N GLU A 156 11.39 8.67 -16.47
CA GLU A 156 12.25 9.39 -15.50
C GLU A 156 12.36 10.93 -15.77
N ARG A 157 11.79 11.44 -16.87
CA ARG A 157 11.73 12.87 -17.24
C ARG A 157 10.35 13.48 -17.13
N GLU A 158 9.28 12.75 -17.35
CA GLU A 158 7.91 13.26 -17.31
C GLU A 158 7.41 13.35 -15.86
N ASP A 159 7.78 12.37 -15.01
CA ASP A 159 7.77 12.47 -13.54
C ASP A 159 8.59 13.67 -12.98
N ARG A 160 9.44 14.30 -13.81
CA ARG A 160 10.25 15.48 -13.45
C ARG A 160 9.85 16.77 -14.17
N ARG A 161 8.75 16.79 -14.93
CA ARG A 161 8.35 17.94 -15.78
C ARG A 161 7.10 18.69 -15.35
N GLU A 162 6.19 18.07 -14.60
CA GLU A 162 5.03 18.80 -14.07
C GLU A 162 5.43 19.75 -12.94
N ASP A 163 6.38 19.35 -12.09
CA ASP A 163 6.73 20.03 -10.84
C ASP A 163 7.68 21.26 -11.01
N ARG A 164 7.60 21.98 -12.15
CA ARG A 164 8.48 23.13 -12.48
C ARG A 164 7.79 24.31 -13.18
N ARG A 165 6.71 24.82 -12.59
CA ARG A 165 6.18 26.17 -12.90
C ARG A 165 5.69 26.94 -11.67
N ASP A 166 6.62 27.38 -10.83
CA ASP A 166 6.84 28.82 -10.56
C ASP A 166 7.85 29.04 -9.43
N ASP A 167 9.02 29.61 -9.74
CA ASP A 167 9.89 30.21 -8.72
C ASP A 167 10.86 31.26 -9.32
N ARG A 168 10.31 32.39 -9.79
CA ARG A 168 11.12 33.55 -10.22
C ARG A 168 11.63 34.31 -8.99
N ARG A 169 12.80 33.89 -8.50
CA ARG A 169 13.62 34.62 -7.53
C ARG A 169 13.68 36.12 -7.85
N ASP A 170 13.23 36.96 -6.91
CA ASP A 170 13.60 38.38 -6.89
C ASP A 170 14.48 38.69 -5.66
N ARG A 171 15.48 39.55 -5.83
CA ARG A 171 16.56 39.79 -4.86
C ARG A 171 16.40 41.16 -4.19
N GLY A 172 15.63 41.20 -3.11
CA GLY A 172 15.49 42.40 -2.30
C GLY A 172 16.82 42.88 -1.70
N ASN A 173 17.24 44.11 -1.98
CA ASN A 173 18.38 44.74 -1.32
C ASN A 173 18.27 46.28 -1.23
N TYR A 174 18.29 46.80 0.02
CA TYR A 174 18.71 48.15 0.45
C TYR A 174 17.83 49.42 0.25
N ARG A 175 17.44 49.99 1.43
CA ARG A 175 17.40 51.42 1.85
C ARG A 175 16.46 52.42 1.14
N GLY A 176 15.63 53.16 1.93
CA GLY A 176 14.75 54.19 1.32
C GLY A 176 14.11 55.39 2.10
N ASN A 177 14.16 55.54 3.43
CA ASN A 177 13.99 56.84 4.15
C ASN A 177 12.62 57.62 4.18
N ASN A 178 12.18 58.04 5.39
CA ASN A 178 11.21 59.13 5.70
C ASN A 178 9.70 58.97 5.28
N LYS A 179 8.70 59.66 5.89
CA LYS A 179 8.66 60.73 6.93
C LYS A 179 7.37 60.67 7.82
N ARG A 180 7.31 61.45 8.91
CA ARG A 180 6.20 61.50 9.91
C ARG A 180 5.22 62.68 9.74
N ARG A 181 3.96 62.49 10.17
CA ARG A 181 3.00 63.38 10.90
C ARG A 181 1.65 62.62 10.95
N ARG A 182 0.92 62.40 12.05
CA ARG A 182 0.70 63.07 13.36
C ARG A 182 -0.16 64.34 13.29
N ASP A 183 -1.28 64.29 14.02
CA ASP A 183 -1.83 65.24 15.01
C ASP A 183 -3.36 64.95 15.11
N ASP A 184 -4.12 65.23 16.17
CA ASP A 184 -4.10 64.93 17.62
C ASP A 184 -5.42 65.57 18.18
N ASP A 185 -5.75 65.34 19.46
CA ASP A 185 -6.86 65.94 20.27
C ASP A 185 -8.34 65.56 19.92
N ASN A 186 -9.27 65.22 20.83
CA ASN A 186 -9.68 65.66 22.21
C ASN A 186 -10.76 66.79 22.15
N ASP A 187 -11.85 66.89 22.95
CA ASP A 187 -12.24 66.23 24.22
C ASP A 187 -13.78 66.32 24.55
N ASN A 188 -14.23 65.51 25.52
CA ASN A 188 -15.20 65.74 26.62
C ASN A 188 -16.74 66.04 26.52
N HIS A 189 -17.44 65.39 27.49
CA HIS A 189 -18.57 65.87 28.35
C HIS A 189 -20.10 65.67 28.02
N TYR A 190 -20.66 64.62 28.66
CA TYR A 190 -21.75 64.60 29.68
C TYR A 190 -23.18 65.15 29.45
N ARG A 191 -24.18 64.28 29.80
CA ARG A 191 -25.64 64.50 30.05
C ARG A 191 -26.49 65.06 28.89
N GLY A 192 -27.70 64.58 28.61
CA GLY A 192 -28.49 63.46 29.15
C GLY A 192 -29.78 63.90 29.86
N ASP A 193 -30.92 63.77 29.17
CA ASP A 193 -32.28 63.73 29.72
C ASP A 193 -33.21 62.88 28.80
N ASP A 194 -34.45 62.63 29.22
CA ASP A 194 -35.21 61.42 28.88
C ASP A 194 -36.62 61.68 28.26
N ARG A 195 -37.17 60.66 27.59
CA ARG A 195 -38.58 60.45 27.15
C ARG A 195 -39.16 61.19 25.91
N ARG A 196 -40.15 60.47 25.32
CA ARG A 196 -41.24 60.89 24.39
C ARG A 196 -40.87 61.20 22.92
N GLY A 197 -41.00 60.19 22.06
CA GLY A 197 -41.55 60.39 20.70
C GLY A 197 -43.09 60.30 20.71
N PRO A 198 -43.78 59.98 19.59
CA PRO A 198 -43.29 59.83 18.21
C PRO A 198 -44.12 60.61 17.15
N GLN A 199 -43.64 60.75 15.90
CA GLN A 199 -44.44 60.47 14.68
C GLN A 199 -43.70 60.65 13.32
N ARG A 200 -43.70 59.55 12.53
CA ARG A 200 -44.04 59.45 11.08
C ARG A 200 -43.21 60.12 9.96
N ARG A 201 -42.75 59.23 9.05
CA ARG A 201 -42.45 59.38 7.61
C ARG A 201 -41.12 60.09 7.29
N ARG A 202 -40.38 59.68 6.25
CA ARG A 202 -40.71 58.85 5.06
C ARG A 202 -39.92 57.53 4.97
N ASN A 203 -40.39 56.62 4.11
CA ASN A 203 -39.62 55.48 3.61
C ASN A 203 -38.67 55.97 2.49
N ASP A 204 -37.59 55.23 2.21
CA ASP A 204 -37.30 54.65 0.88
C ASP A 204 -36.00 53.78 0.89
N ASP A 205 -35.82 52.96 1.93
CA ASP A 205 -34.82 51.87 1.96
C ASP A 205 -35.49 50.54 1.58
N GLY A 206 -35.18 50.02 0.40
CA GLY A 206 -35.66 48.71 -0.04
C GLY A 206 -35.01 47.55 0.74
N PRO A 207 -35.73 46.46 1.04
CA PRO A 207 -35.17 45.33 1.78
C PRO A 207 -34.03 44.69 0.99
N ARG A 208 -32.85 44.56 1.64
CA ARG A 208 -31.72 43.80 1.10
C ARG A 208 -32.18 42.37 0.82
N ARG A 209 -32.16 41.95 -0.46
CA ARG A 209 -32.51 40.57 -0.85
C ARG A 209 -31.64 39.60 -0.06
N ARG A 210 -32.27 38.60 0.56
CA ARG A 210 -31.58 37.48 1.19
C ARG A 210 -30.84 36.72 0.08
N TYR A 211 -29.56 36.43 0.26
CA TYR A 211 -28.85 35.56 -0.67
C TYR A 211 -29.26 34.12 -0.35
N GLU A 212 -30.14 33.57 -1.19
CA GLU A 212 -30.50 32.17 -1.16
C GLU A 212 -29.44 31.38 -1.95
N GLU A 213 -28.90 30.33 -1.33
CA GLU A 213 -27.93 29.43 -1.94
C GLU A 213 -28.64 28.65 -3.05
N PRO A 214 -28.11 28.63 -4.30
CA PRO A 214 -28.79 27.93 -5.38
C PRO A 214 -29.00 26.44 -5.06
N PRO A 215 -30.09 25.81 -5.55
CA PRO A 215 -30.48 24.47 -5.10
C PRO A 215 -29.40 23.39 -5.23
N PHE A 216 -28.72 23.27 -6.37
CA PHE A 216 -27.67 22.26 -6.55
C PHE A 216 -26.46 22.45 -5.60
N PRO A 217 -25.84 23.64 -5.46
CA PRO A 217 -24.84 23.90 -4.42
C PRO A 217 -25.28 23.51 -3.00
N LYS A 218 -26.53 23.80 -2.62
CA LYS A 218 -27.08 23.38 -1.32
C LYS A 218 -27.20 21.86 -1.22
N LEU A 219 -27.76 21.18 -2.23
CA LEU A 219 -27.89 19.72 -2.27
C LEU A 219 -26.53 19.02 -2.21
N ARG A 220 -25.59 19.40 -3.09
CA ARG A 220 -24.22 18.88 -3.11
C ARG A 220 -23.54 19.08 -1.75
N ARG A 221 -23.71 20.25 -1.11
CA ARG A 221 -23.16 20.53 0.21
C ARG A 221 -23.81 19.68 1.31
N LEU A 222 -25.10 19.37 1.24
CA LEU A 222 -25.75 18.47 2.19
C LEU A 222 -25.30 17.02 1.98
N LEU A 223 -25.39 16.52 0.74
CA LEU A 223 -25.06 15.13 0.38
C LEU A 223 -23.59 14.78 0.71
N LEU A 224 -22.62 15.64 0.37
CA LEU A 224 -21.21 15.39 0.69
C LEU A 224 -20.91 15.39 2.20
N ASN A 225 -21.69 16.10 3.01
CA ASN A 225 -21.52 16.20 4.47
C ASN A 225 -22.45 15.26 5.27
N ILE A 226 -23.20 14.37 4.60
CA ILE A 226 -24.08 13.41 5.28
C ILE A 226 -23.29 12.56 6.29
N ALA A 227 -23.88 12.33 7.46
CA ALA A 227 -23.24 11.65 8.60
C ALA A 227 -21.91 12.27 9.07
N SER A 228 -21.62 13.52 8.67
CA SER A 228 -20.39 14.25 8.99
C SER A 228 -20.68 15.53 9.78
N SER A 229 -21.87 15.64 10.38
CA SER A 229 -22.34 16.79 11.16
C SER A 229 -22.87 16.38 12.53
N THR A 230 -23.37 17.35 13.32
CA THR A 230 -23.95 17.08 14.65
C THR A 230 -25.46 16.75 14.63
N LYS A 231 -26.05 16.56 13.44
CA LYS A 231 -27.43 16.04 13.28
C LYS A 231 -27.42 14.51 13.32
N LEU A 232 -28.59 13.88 13.50
CA LEU A 232 -28.73 12.46 13.22
C LEU A 232 -28.70 12.25 11.70
N PRO A 233 -27.96 11.25 11.16
CA PRO A 233 -27.86 11.04 9.71
C PRO A 233 -29.20 10.83 9.00
N GLN A 234 -30.19 10.24 9.70
CA GLN A 234 -31.56 10.09 9.21
C GLN A 234 -32.25 11.46 8.95
N ASP A 235 -32.01 12.46 9.80
CA ASP A 235 -32.61 13.78 9.71
C ASP A 235 -32.02 14.53 8.50
N GLU A 236 -30.72 14.33 8.25
CA GLU A 236 -30.03 14.85 7.06
C GLU A 236 -30.52 14.17 5.78
N ALA A 237 -30.71 12.84 5.80
CA ALA A 237 -31.23 12.11 4.66
C ALA A 237 -32.66 12.54 4.31
N ILE A 238 -33.51 12.79 5.31
CA ILE A 238 -34.87 13.35 5.14
C ILE A 238 -34.82 14.79 4.60
N GLU A 239 -33.91 15.65 5.09
CA GLU A 239 -33.74 17.02 4.58
C GLU A 239 -33.30 17.03 3.11
N ILE A 240 -32.39 16.13 2.72
CA ILE A 240 -31.96 15.96 1.32
C ILE A 240 -33.12 15.44 0.46
N ALA A 241 -33.81 14.37 0.88
CA ALA A 241 -34.90 13.76 0.14
C ALA A 241 -36.04 14.74 -0.16
N LYS A 242 -36.50 15.49 0.85
CA LYS A 242 -37.54 16.51 0.68
C LYS A 242 -37.08 17.64 -0.24
N PHE A 243 -35.89 18.21 0.00
CA PHE A 243 -35.40 19.35 -0.77
C PHE A 243 -35.01 18.99 -2.22
N PHE A 244 -34.69 17.72 -2.51
CA PHE A 244 -34.55 17.23 -3.88
C PHE A 244 -35.91 17.02 -4.54
N GLY A 245 -36.91 16.48 -3.81
CA GLY A 245 -38.29 16.36 -4.30
C GLY A 245 -38.93 17.70 -4.70
N GLU A 246 -38.70 18.77 -3.92
CA GLU A 246 -39.12 20.15 -4.24
C GLU A 246 -38.52 20.72 -5.56
N HIS A 247 -37.48 20.06 -6.11
CA HIS A 247 -36.70 20.56 -7.25
C HIS A 247 -36.47 19.52 -8.36
N PHE A 248 -37.13 18.36 -8.31
CA PHE A 248 -36.89 17.22 -9.21
C PHE A 248 -37.18 17.49 -10.69
N ASP A 249 -38.02 18.49 -10.98
CA ASP A 249 -38.37 18.91 -12.35
C ASP A 249 -37.21 19.63 -13.09
N ASP A 250 -36.17 20.10 -12.38
CA ASP A 250 -34.95 20.63 -13.01
C ASP A 250 -34.03 19.48 -13.44
N GLU A 251 -34.12 19.11 -14.71
CA GLU A 251 -33.35 18.04 -15.34
C GLU A 251 -31.82 18.17 -15.17
N ARG A 252 -31.29 19.41 -15.13
CA ARG A 252 -29.84 19.63 -14.94
C ARG A 252 -29.45 19.35 -13.51
N LEU A 253 -30.19 19.92 -12.55
CA LEU A 253 -30.03 19.64 -11.13
C LEU A 253 -30.22 18.14 -10.82
N ARG A 254 -31.13 17.46 -11.53
CA ARG A 254 -31.34 16.02 -11.42
C ARG A 254 -30.10 15.22 -11.86
N SER A 255 -29.50 15.53 -13.01
CA SER A 255 -28.25 14.85 -13.42
C SER A 255 -27.10 15.22 -12.49
N ASP A 256 -26.82 16.51 -12.30
CA ASP A 256 -25.73 17.00 -11.44
C ASP A 256 -25.79 16.39 -10.01
N PHE A 257 -26.99 16.15 -9.48
CA PHE A 257 -27.21 15.45 -8.21
C PHE A 257 -26.85 13.96 -8.30
N PHE A 258 -27.38 13.23 -9.29
CA PHE A 258 -27.12 11.79 -9.42
C PHE A 258 -25.68 11.46 -9.79
N ASP A 259 -25.02 12.32 -10.57
CA ASP A 259 -23.62 12.17 -10.93
C ASP A 259 -22.73 12.28 -9.66
N VAL A 260 -23.05 13.20 -8.73
CA VAL A 260 -22.42 13.27 -7.40
C VAL A 260 -22.85 12.12 -6.48
N PHE A 261 -24.09 11.61 -6.60
CA PHE A 261 -24.62 10.51 -5.80
C PHE A 261 -23.89 9.19 -6.10
N VAL A 262 -23.67 8.86 -7.38
CA VAL A 262 -22.91 7.69 -7.83
C VAL A 262 -21.43 7.83 -7.44
N GLN A 263 -20.83 9.01 -7.65
CA GLN A 263 -19.46 9.30 -7.18
C GLN A 263 -19.31 9.08 -5.67
N LEU A 264 -20.29 9.50 -4.86
CA LEU A 264 -20.21 9.36 -3.40
C LEU A 264 -20.26 7.90 -2.92
N ILE A 265 -20.97 7.02 -3.64
CA ILE A 265 -20.99 5.55 -3.39
C ILE A 265 -19.60 4.95 -3.66
N ILE A 266 -18.94 5.36 -4.74
CA ILE A 266 -17.66 4.82 -5.19
C ILE A 266 -16.47 5.38 -4.38
N GLU A 267 -16.47 6.68 -4.08
CA GLU A 267 -15.37 7.37 -3.39
C GLU A 267 -15.42 7.23 -1.86
N GLN A 268 -16.62 7.19 -1.25
CA GLN A 268 -16.78 7.20 0.21
C GLN A 268 -17.63 6.02 0.70
N PRO A 269 -17.10 4.78 0.64
CA PRO A 269 -17.77 3.53 1.06
C PRO A 269 -18.52 3.61 2.39
N PHE A 270 -17.95 4.27 3.39
CA PHE A 270 -18.57 4.50 4.70
C PHE A 270 -19.96 5.18 4.63
N LYS A 271 -20.25 5.94 3.57
CA LYS A 271 -21.49 6.69 3.42
C LYS A 271 -22.60 5.94 2.69
N ILE A 272 -22.33 4.77 2.11
CA ILE A 272 -23.30 3.99 1.33
C ILE A 272 -24.64 3.77 2.08
N PRO A 273 -24.67 3.39 3.37
CA PRO A 273 -25.94 3.22 4.09
C PRO A 273 -26.75 4.53 4.23
N PHE A 274 -26.09 5.67 4.37
CA PHE A 274 -26.75 6.98 4.49
C PHE A 274 -27.19 7.53 3.12
N VAL A 275 -26.43 7.25 2.05
CA VAL A 275 -26.81 7.55 0.66
C VAL A 275 -28.00 6.69 0.21
N ALA A 276 -28.02 5.41 0.60
CA ALA A 276 -29.20 4.55 0.46
C ALA A 276 -30.40 5.08 1.27
N ALA A 277 -30.19 5.61 2.49
CA ALA A 277 -31.26 6.24 3.27
C ALA A 277 -31.87 7.47 2.56
N VAL A 278 -31.08 8.26 1.81
CA VAL A 278 -31.61 9.35 0.96
C VAL A 278 -32.55 8.78 -0.11
N ALA A 279 -32.13 7.74 -0.84
CA ALA A 279 -32.98 7.09 -1.86
C ALA A 279 -34.21 6.39 -1.26
N TYR A 280 -34.11 5.89 -0.03
CA TYR A 280 -35.23 5.30 0.71
C TYR A 280 -36.29 6.34 1.09
N TYR A 281 -35.91 7.43 1.77
CA TYR A 281 -36.86 8.49 2.15
C TYR A 281 -37.37 9.28 0.94
N ALA A 282 -36.59 9.37 -0.14
CA ALA A 282 -37.05 9.97 -1.39
C ALA A 282 -38.16 9.15 -2.06
N ASN A 283 -38.22 7.83 -1.86
CA ASN A 283 -39.28 6.98 -2.42
C ASN A 283 -40.68 7.38 -1.92
N ASP A 284 -40.78 7.67 -0.62
CA ASP A 284 -42.01 8.12 0.04
C ASP A 284 -42.39 9.58 -0.34
N VAL A 285 -41.45 10.37 -0.87
CA VAL A 285 -41.67 11.76 -1.33
C VAL A 285 -42.04 11.81 -2.83
N ASN A 286 -41.25 11.13 -3.67
CA ASN A 286 -41.46 10.95 -5.11
C ASN A 286 -40.66 9.74 -5.59
N SER A 287 -41.33 8.61 -5.83
CA SER A 287 -40.71 7.35 -6.23
C SER A 287 -39.92 7.39 -7.54
N GLN A 288 -40.12 8.41 -8.40
CA GLN A 288 -39.28 8.64 -9.58
C GLN A 288 -37.81 8.97 -9.22
N ILE A 289 -37.56 9.53 -8.03
CA ILE A 289 -36.20 9.76 -7.52
C ILE A 289 -35.49 8.42 -7.33
N THR A 290 -36.16 7.46 -6.70
CA THR A 290 -35.60 6.13 -6.39
C THR A 290 -35.42 5.30 -7.66
N ILE A 291 -36.32 5.43 -8.63
CA ILE A 291 -36.20 4.78 -9.94
C ILE A 291 -34.98 5.31 -10.72
N GLU A 292 -34.80 6.63 -10.84
CA GLU A 292 -33.61 7.19 -11.53
C GLU A 292 -32.33 6.89 -10.73
N ALA A 293 -32.37 6.86 -9.39
CA ALA A 293 -31.23 6.43 -8.56
C ALA A 293 -30.83 4.98 -8.83
N MET A 294 -31.79 4.05 -8.82
CA MET A 294 -31.58 2.63 -9.11
C MET A 294 -31.07 2.43 -10.54
N LYS A 295 -31.59 3.20 -11.50
CA LYS A 295 -31.13 3.18 -12.88
C LYS A 295 -29.68 3.64 -13.00
N ARG A 296 -29.34 4.86 -12.54
CA ARG A 296 -27.98 5.43 -12.64
C ARG A 296 -26.92 4.58 -11.95
N VAL A 297 -27.25 4.01 -10.78
CA VAL A 297 -26.35 3.07 -10.09
C VAL A 297 -26.28 1.71 -10.81
N GLY A 298 -27.37 1.28 -11.44
CA GLY A 298 -27.44 0.04 -12.23
C GLY A 298 -26.63 0.10 -13.52
N ASP A 299 -26.78 1.20 -14.28
CA ASP A 299 -25.99 1.49 -15.48
C ASP A 299 -24.48 1.42 -15.15
N ARG A 300 -24.04 2.11 -14.09
CA ARG A 300 -22.64 2.07 -13.63
C ARG A 300 -22.21 0.71 -13.05
N ALA A 301 -23.11 -0.04 -12.41
CA ALA A 301 -22.80 -1.39 -11.93
C ALA A 301 -22.61 -2.38 -13.08
N GLN A 302 -23.38 -2.24 -14.17
CA GLN A 302 -23.19 -3.04 -15.39
C GLN A 302 -21.89 -2.66 -16.11
N GLU A 303 -21.52 -1.38 -16.17
CA GLU A 303 -20.19 -0.94 -16.65
C GLU A 303 -19.06 -1.59 -15.85
N ALA A 304 -19.11 -1.52 -14.51
CA ALA A 304 -18.09 -2.09 -13.64
C ALA A 304 -17.99 -3.62 -13.76
N LEU A 305 -19.13 -4.31 -13.88
CA LEU A 305 -19.19 -5.76 -14.12
C LEU A 305 -18.58 -6.15 -15.48
N ASN A 306 -18.86 -5.38 -16.53
CA ASN A 306 -18.28 -5.61 -17.87
C ASN A 306 -16.76 -5.36 -17.90
N ALA A 307 -16.29 -4.34 -17.17
CA ALA A 307 -14.88 -3.98 -17.08
C ALA A 307 -14.05 -4.88 -16.14
N GLY A 308 -14.69 -5.72 -15.32
CA GLY A 308 -14.03 -6.46 -14.24
C GLY A 308 -13.52 -5.54 -13.10
N GLU A 309 -14.14 -4.37 -12.92
CA GLU A 309 -13.86 -3.44 -11.81
C GLU A 309 -14.60 -3.88 -10.54
N TRP A 310 -14.22 -5.07 -10.07
CA TRP A 310 -14.86 -5.84 -8.98
C TRP A 310 -15.15 -5.02 -7.72
N LYS A 311 -14.26 -4.08 -7.41
CA LYS A 311 -14.34 -3.21 -6.24
C LYS A 311 -15.40 -2.12 -6.37
N GLU A 312 -15.55 -1.49 -7.55
CA GLU A 312 -16.68 -0.59 -7.81
C GLU A 312 -17.99 -1.37 -7.80
N PHE A 313 -18.01 -2.52 -8.50
CA PHE A 313 -19.19 -3.40 -8.55
C PHE A 313 -19.65 -3.82 -7.14
N LYS A 314 -18.73 -4.18 -6.23
CA LYS A 314 -19.01 -4.45 -4.80
C LYS A 314 -19.68 -3.27 -4.10
N LEU A 315 -19.21 -2.04 -4.30
CA LEU A 315 -19.74 -0.83 -3.66
C LEU A 315 -21.15 -0.48 -4.18
N LEU A 316 -21.37 -0.63 -5.48
CA LEU A 316 -22.66 -0.38 -6.13
C LEU A 316 -23.68 -1.47 -5.73
N LEU A 317 -23.26 -2.74 -5.63
CA LEU A 317 -24.09 -3.83 -5.13
C LEU A 317 -24.42 -3.68 -3.63
N ARG A 318 -23.49 -3.14 -2.83
CA ARG A 318 -23.73 -2.76 -1.42
C ARG A 318 -24.78 -1.65 -1.28
N PHE A 319 -24.86 -0.70 -2.22
CA PHE A 319 -25.95 0.28 -2.26
C PHE A 319 -27.31 -0.39 -2.50
N PHE A 320 -27.40 -1.29 -3.50
CA PHE A 320 -28.63 -2.05 -3.75
C PHE A 320 -29.04 -2.91 -2.55
N ALA A 321 -28.08 -3.56 -1.88
CA ALA A 321 -28.32 -4.32 -0.66
C ALA A 321 -28.91 -3.45 0.47
N CYS A 322 -28.44 -2.21 0.65
CA CYS A 322 -29.02 -1.26 1.61
C CYS A 322 -30.47 -0.85 1.26
N LEU A 323 -30.95 -1.11 0.04
CA LEU A 323 -32.31 -0.84 -0.40
C LEU A 323 -33.21 -2.09 -0.44
N GLN A 324 -32.75 -3.27 0.01
CA GLN A 324 -33.45 -4.57 -0.10
C GLN A 324 -34.95 -4.54 0.29
N SER A 325 -35.34 -3.72 1.27
CA SER A 325 -36.76 -3.58 1.69
C SER A 325 -37.67 -2.81 0.73
N LEU A 326 -37.17 -2.31 -0.40
CA LEU A 326 -37.97 -1.69 -1.46
C LEU A 326 -38.21 -2.63 -2.66
N TYR A 327 -37.64 -3.83 -2.68
CA TYR A 327 -37.80 -4.73 -3.82
C TYR A 327 -39.04 -5.61 -3.75
N GLU A 328 -39.59 -5.84 -4.94
CA GLU A 328 -40.53 -6.93 -5.20
C GLU A 328 -39.79 -8.27 -5.20
N GLU A 329 -40.52 -9.35 -4.87
CA GLU A 329 -39.99 -10.70 -4.76
C GLU A 329 -38.71 -10.74 -3.89
N ASP A 330 -37.63 -11.40 -4.32
CA ASP A 330 -36.43 -11.66 -3.50
C ASP A 330 -35.28 -10.64 -3.73
N GLY A 331 -35.46 -9.68 -4.63
CA GLY A 331 -34.54 -8.56 -4.82
C GLY A 331 -33.10 -8.98 -5.14
N VAL A 332 -32.14 -8.48 -4.35
CA VAL A 332 -30.70 -8.72 -4.52
C VAL A 332 -30.34 -10.21 -4.45
N PHE A 333 -31.06 -11.02 -3.66
CA PHE A 333 -30.73 -12.44 -3.47
C PHE A 333 -30.85 -13.26 -4.75
N THR A 334 -31.77 -12.92 -5.65
CA THR A 334 -31.89 -13.56 -6.98
C THR A 334 -30.61 -13.38 -7.80
N PHE A 335 -30.03 -12.18 -7.78
CA PHE A 335 -28.79 -11.89 -8.51
C PHE A 335 -27.54 -12.43 -7.80
N LEU A 336 -27.50 -12.46 -6.46
CA LEU A 336 -26.45 -13.17 -5.74
C LEU A 336 -26.43 -14.68 -6.04
N GLY A 337 -27.60 -15.28 -6.28
CA GLY A 337 -27.71 -16.65 -6.80
C GLY A 337 -27.07 -16.81 -8.18
N GLN A 338 -27.42 -15.94 -9.14
CA GLN A 338 -26.85 -15.96 -10.50
C GLN A 338 -25.33 -15.73 -10.51
N LEU A 339 -24.81 -14.86 -9.64
CA LEU A 339 -23.38 -14.70 -9.43
C LEU A 339 -22.74 -15.98 -8.87
N PHE A 340 -23.40 -16.67 -7.91
CA PHE A 340 -22.90 -17.94 -7.40
C PHE A 340 -22.93 -19.07 -8.44
N ASP A 341 -23.98 -19.16 -9.26
CA ASP A 341 -24.04 -20.14 -10.36
C ASP A 341 -22.86 -19.90 -11.34
N THR A 342 -22.52 -18.64 -11.61
CA THR A 342 -21.32 -18.27 -12.40
C THR A 342 -20.02 -18.70 -11.71
N VAL A 343 -19.92 -18.61 -10.37
CA VAL A 343 -18.77 -19.13 -9.62
C VAL A 343 -18.64 -20.65 -9.78
N VAL A 344 -19.76 -21.39 -9.79
CA VAL A 344 -19.75 -22.84 -9.99
C VAL A 344 -19.24 -23.20 -11.39
N ASP A 345 -19.67 -22.48 -12.44
CA ASP A 345 -19.17 -22.67 -13.80
C ASP A 345 -17.66 -22.37 -13.90
N LEU A 346 -17.19 -21.26 -13.30
CA LEU A 346 -15.76 -20.89 -13.28
C LEU A 346 -14.91 -21.94 -12.55
N GLN A 347 -15.31 -22.35 -11.35
CA GLN A 347 -14.60 -23.36 -10.55
C GLN A 347 -14.65 -24.75 -11.20
N SER A 348 -15.70 -25.07 -11.96
CA SER A 348 -15.79 -26.31 -12.75
C SER A 348 -14.89 -26.31 -13.98
N ALA A 349 -14.55 -25.14 -14.52
CA ALA A 349 -13.59 -24.98 -15.62
C ALA A 349 -12.13 -24.91 -15.12
N ASN A 350 -11.91 -24.33 -13.93
CA ASN A 350 -10.62 -24.26 -13.26
C ASN A 350 -10.82 -24.20 -11.73
N GLU A 351 -10.45 -25.27 -11.03
CA GLU A 351 -10.52 -25.37 -9.55
C GLU A 351 -9.70 -24.29 -8.83
N ASN A 352 -8.78 -23.62 -9.53
CA ASN A 352 -7.91 -22.56 -9.02
C ASN A 352 -8.33 -21.15 -9.48
N ASP A 353 -9.56 -20.98 -9.99
CA ASP A 353 -9.98 -19.69 -10.54
C ASP A 353 -10.14 -18.60 -9.47
N VAL A 354 -9.36 -17.53 -9.61
CA VAL A 354 -9.31 -16.39 -8.70
C VAL A 354 -10.49 -15.42 -8.86
N VAL A 355 -11.19 -15.44 -10.00
CA VAL A 355 -12.35 -14.55 -10.24
C VAL A 355 -13.57 -15.05 -9.47
N GLY A 356 -13.83 -16.36 -9.49
CA GLY A 356 -14.87 -16.99 -8.69
C GLY A 356 -14.66 -16.77 -7.17
N ILE A 357 -13.40 -16.79 -6.73
CA ILE A 357 -13.00 -16.46 -5.35
C ILE A 357 -13.37 -15.00 -5.01
N GLU A 358 -13.08 -14.02 -5.87
CA GLU A 358 -13.46 -12.62 -5.66
C GLU A 358 -14.99 -12.42 -5.69
N LEU A 359 -15.70 -13.10 -6.58
CA LEU A 359 -17.16 -13.07 -6.64
C LEU A 359 -17.80 -13.60 -5.35
N VAL A 360 -17.26 -14.69 -4.76
CA VAL A 360 -17.68 -15.16 -3.43
C VAL A 360 -17.42 -14.09 -2.36
N LYS A 361 -16.25 -13.43 -2.39
CA LYS A 361 -15.95 -12.32 -1.45
C LYS A 361 -16.99 -11.19 -1.55
N ILE A 362 -17.40 -10.82 -2.77
CA ILE A 362 -18.44 -9.81 -3.01
C ILE A 362 -19.81 -10.25 -2.49
N ILE A 363 -20.19 -11.51 -2.73
CA ILE A 363 -21.44 -12.10 -2.21
C ILE A 363 -21.46 -12.03 -0.67
N LEU A 364 -20.42 -12.54 -0.01
CA LEU A 364 -20.30 -12.56 1.45
C LEU A 364 -20.29 -11.15 2.05
N LEU A 365 -19.65 -10.16 1.40
CA LEU A 365 -19.62 -8.76 1.84
C LEU A 365 -20.91 -7.97 1.54
N THR A 366 -21.84 -8.55 0.78
CA THR A 366 -23.13 -7.95 0.41
C THR A 366 -24.27 -8.47 1.31
N ILE A 367 -24.26 -9.78 1.64
CA ILE A 367 -25.28 -10.44 2.47
C ILE A 367 -25.62 -9.65 3.76
N PRO A 368 -24.66 -9.17 4.58
CA PRO A 368 -24.99 -8.42 5.80
C PRO A 368 -25.82 -7.16 5.58
N TYR A 369 -25.51 -6.38 4.54
CA TYR A 369 -26.25 -5.16 4.23
C TYR A 369 -27.66 -5.48 3.73
N ALA A 370 -27.81 -6.55 2.93
CA ALA A 370 -29.09 -7.03 2.42
C ALA A 370 -30.01 -7.53 3.56
N ILE A 371 -29.46 -8.25 4.54
CA ILE A 371 -30.20 -8.69 5.73
C ILE A 371 -30.59 -7.49 6.61
N VAL A 372 -29.67 -6.57 6.89
CA VAL A 372 -29.96 -5.41 7.75
C VAL A 372 -31.04 -4.49 7.16
N ALA A 373 -31.10 -4.35 5.83
CA ALA A 373 -32.18 -3.64 5.16
C ALA A 373 -33.46 -4.47 5.03
N GLY A 374 -33.38 -5.73 4.58
CA GLY A 374 -34.52 -6.58 4.29
C GLY A 374 -35.25 -7.13 5.52
N GLY A 375 -34.51 -7.51 6.56
CA GLY A 375 -35.01 -8.15 7.78
C GLY A 375 -35.22 -9.67 7.67
N GLU A 376 -35.86 -10.23 8.69
CA GLU A 376 -35.98 -11.69 8.95
C GLU A 376 -36.46 -12.53 7.77
N ARG A 377 -37.27 -11.95 6.86
CA ARG A 377 -37.75 -12.61 5.64
C ARG A 377 -36.64 -13.27 4.82
N PHE A 378 -35.44 -12.69 4.81
CA PHE A 378 -34.33 -13.15 3.96
C PHE A 378 -33.34 -14.08 4.67
N HIS A 379 -33.56 -14.43 5.94
CA HIS A 379 -32.62 -15.23 6.72
C HIS A 379 -32.44 -16.66 6.15
N GLU A 380 -33.51 -17.31 5.67
CA GLU A 380 -33.43 -18.66 5.08
C GLU A 380 -32.65 -18.66 3.76
N GLN A 381 -32.91 -17.68 2.89
CA GLN A 381 -32.20 -17.50 1.61
C GLN A 381 -30.71 -17.19 1.84
N ALA A 382 -30.40 -16.33 2.80
CA ALA A 382 -29.02 -16.06 3.21
C ALA A 382 -28.32 -17.32 3.76
N GLN A 383 -28.99 -18.11 4.61
CA GLN A 383 -28.45 -19.37 5.11
C GLN A 383 -28.26 -20.43 4.02
N GLN A 384 -29.11 -20.47 2.99
CA GLN A 384 -28.92 -21.34 1.84
C GLN A 384 -27.70 -20.91 1.01
N LEU A 385 -27.59 -19.61 0.71
CA LEU A 385 -26.47 -19.05 -0.04
C LEU A 385 -25.14 -19.22 0.71
N LEU A 386 -25.12 -19.04 2.04
CA LEU A 386 -23.95 -19.31 2.88
C LEU A 386 -23.52 -20.78 2.87
N LYS A 387 -24.46 -21.74 2.81
CA LYS A 387 -24.13 -23.17 2.68
C LYS A 387 -23.49 -23.47 1.32
N ASN A 388 -23.94 -22.79 0.27
CA ASN A 388 -23.40 -22.92 -1.08
C ASN A 388 -21.98 -22.31 -1.18
N THR A 389 -21.79 -21.07 -0.73
CA THR A 389 -20.47 -20.40 -0.74
C THR A 389 -19.45 -21.10 0.14
N GLY A 390 -19.89 -21.78 1.21
CA GLY A 390 -19.04 -22.56 2.10
C GLY A 390 -18.22 -23.65 1.42
N ILE A 391 -18.67 -24.16 0.28
CA ILE A 391 -17.92 -25.13 -0.53
C ILE A 391 -16.66 -24.46 -1.11
N VAL A 392 -16.84 -23.36 -1.85
CA VAL A 392 -15.74 -22.62 -2.49
C VAL A 392 -14.83 -21.97 -1.44
N ALA A 393 -15.40 -21.45 -0.35
CA ALA A 393 -14.65 -20.89 0.78
C ALA A 393 -13.79 -21.92 1.56
N SER A 394 -13.98 -23.22 1.31
CA SER A 394 -13.17 -24.31 1.88
C SER A 394 -12.13 -24.89 0.91
N ASN A 395 -12.13 -24.44 -0.36
CA ASN A 395 -11.14 -24.85 -1.35
C ASN A 395 -9.82 -24.08 -1.13
N ALA A 396 -8.70 -24.79 -1.05
CA ALA A 396 -7.40 -24.22 -0.72
C ALA A 396 -6.52 -24.11 -1.98
N VAL A 397 -6.25 -22.88 -2.42
CA VAL A 397 -5.54 -22.61 -3.69
C VAL A 397 -4.01 -22.67 -3.49
N PRO A 398 -3.22 -23.26 -4.41
CA PRO A 398 -1.79 -23.58 -4.18
C PRO A 398 -0.91 -22.43 -3.67
N ILE A 399 -1.20 -21.19 -4.10
CA ILE A 399 -0.46 -19.98 -3.70
C ILE A 399 -0.71 -19.54 -2.25
N GLU A 400 -1.76 -20.03 -1.57
CA GLU A 400 -2.12 -19.63 -0.21
C GLU A 400 -0.96 -19.89 0.78
N SER A 401 -0.33 -21.06 0.64
CA SER A 401 0.85 -21.46 1.42
C SER A 401 2.02 -20.45 1.36
N LEU A 402 2.10 -19.64 0.31
CA LEU A 402 3.17 -18.68 0.06
C LEU A 402 2.80 -17.25 0.50
N ILE A 403 1.51 -16.93 0.69
CA ILE A 403 1.06 -15.60 1.17
C ILE A 403 0.90 -15.53 2.70
N HIS A 404 1.28 -16.58 3.42
CA HIS A 404 1.36 -16.58 4.89
C HIS A 404 2.28 -15.46 5.41
N SER A 405 1.74 -14.54 6.21
CA SER A 405 2.53 -13.44 6.78
C SER A 405 3.57 -13.88 7.83
N TYR A 406 3.34 -15.04 8.46
CA TYR A 406 4.21 -15.63 9.47
C TYR A 406 4.72 -17.02 9.04
N VAL A 407 5.98 -17.07 8.62
CA VAL A 407 6.65 -18.19 7.96
C VAL A 407 7.52 -18.95 8.97
N GLY A 408 7.51 -20.29 8.89
CA GLY A 408 8.27 -21.17 9.77
C GLY A 408 7.44 -21.91 10.80
N ASP A 409 8.11 -22.86 11.45
CA ASP A 409 7.54 -23.98 12.22
C ASP A 409 7.55 -23.67 13.73
N PHE A 410 6.95 -22.53 14.10
CA PHE A 410 6.89 -22.03 15.49
C PHE A 410 5.65 -22.58 16.22
N GLU A 411 5.80 -22.99 17.49
CA GLU A 411 4.73 -23.58 18.32
C GLU A 411 3.52 -22.66 18.53
N SER A 412 3.71 -21.34 18.48
CA SER A 412 2.64 -20.34 18.49
C SER A 412 2.97 -19.22 17.52
N LYS A 413 1.98 -18.84 16.71
CA LYS A 413 2.03 -17.68 15.82
C LYS A 413 1.23 -16.53 16.44
N PRO A 414 1.46 -15.26 16.03
CA PRO A 414 0.80 -14.10 16.66
C PRO A 414 -0.66 -13.97 16.23
N VAL A 415 -0.95 -14.41 15.00
CA VAL A 415 -2.26 -14.63 14.39
C VAL A 415 -2.08 -15.82 13.46
N ASP A 416 -2.98 -16.80 13.52
CA ASP A 416 -2.94 -17.96 12.62
C ASP A 416 -3.40 -17.60 11.21
N HIS A 417 -2.98 -18.40 10.21
CA HIS A 417 -3.39 -18.15 8.83
C HIS A 417 -4.89 -18.38 8.65
N HIS A 418 -5.57 -17.37 8.13
CA HIS A 418 -6.94 -17.45 7.66
C HIS A 418 -7.00 -16.80 6.27
N SER A 419 -7.65 -17.43 5.29
CA SER A 419 -8.06 -16.74 4.06
C SER A 419 -9.20 -15.76 4.40
N VAL A 420 -9.25 -14.60 3.74
CA VAL A 420 -10.28 -13.58 4.00
C VAL A 420 -11.68 -14.13 3.78
N ILE A 421 -11.85 -15.01 2.79
CA ILE A 421 -13.14 -15.63 2.44
C ILE A 421 -13.51 -16.74 3.43
N GLY A 422 -12.57 -17.60 3.83
CA GLY A 422 -12.80 -18.60 4.88
C GLY A 422 -13.17 -17.95 6.22
N LEU A 423 -12.52 -16.83 6.56
CA LEU A 423 -12.83 -16.03 7.75
C LEU A 423 -14.23 -15.40 7.66
N LEU A 424 -14.56 -14.72 6.56
CA LEU A 424 -15.90 -14.17 6.32
C LEU A 424 -16.99 -15.25 6.40
N GLN A 425 -16.76 -16.41 5.77
CA GLN A 425 -17.68 -17.54 5.77
C GLN A 425 -17.92 -18.07 7.19
N ALA A 426 -16.87 -18.20 8.01
CA ALA A 426 -16.99 -18.61 9.41
C ALA A 426 -17.76 -17.58 10.25
N GLN A 427 -17.38 -16.30 10.17
CA GLN A 427 -18.03 -15.19 10.88
C GLN A 427 -19.53 -15.09 10.54
N LEU A 428 -19.89 -15.18 9.26
CA LEU A 428 -21.27 -15.12 8.79
C LEU A 428 -22.08 -16.36 9.18
N SER A 429 -21.44 -17.51 9.38
CA SER A 429 -22.09 -18.70 9.93
C SER A 429 -22.42 -18.53 11.41
N VAL A 430 -21.51 -17.95 12.21
CA VAL A 430 -21.75 -17.63 13.64
C VAL A 430 -22.83 -16.55 13.81
N GLU A 431 -22.85 -15.53 12.96
CA GLU A 431 -23.96 -14.56 12.91
C GLU A 431 -25.28 -15.22 12.49
N ALA A 432 -25.27 -16.16 11.53
CA ALA A 432 -26.48 -16.88 11.12
C ALA A 432 -27.09 -17.74 12.25
N GLU A 433 -26.26 -18.36 13.09
CA GLU A 433 -26.69 -19.04 14.32
C GLU A 433 -27.21 -18.05 15.37
N SER A 434 -26.63 -16.84 15.43
CA SER A 434 -27.04 -15.76 16.33
C SER A 434 -28.26 -14.95 15.85
N GLY A 435 -28.84 -15.31 14.70
CA GLY A 435 -30.03 -14.64 14.13
C GLY A 435 -29.73 -13.36 13.32
N PHE A 436 -28.49 -13.19 12.85
CA PHE A 436 -27.99 -12.03 12.11
C PHE A 436 -28.21 -10.69 12.84
N GLU A 437 -27.66 -10.56 14.05
CA GLU A 437 -27.76 -9.33 14.83
C GLU A 437 -26.96 -8.19 14.17
N LEU A 438 -25.82 -8.50 13.54
CA LEU A 438 -25.04 -7.63 12.66
C LEU A 438 -24.82 -6.21 13.24
N ARG A 439 -24.49 -6.17 14.54
CA ARG A 439 -24.57 -4.98 15.41
C ARG A 439 -23.93 -3.71 14.85
N CYS A 440 -22.83 -3.84 14.09
CA CYS A 440 -22.05 -2.70 13.61
C CYS A 440 -22.74 -1.87 12.52
N ILE A 441 -23.58 -2.47 11.66
CA ILE A 441 -24.10 -1.80 10.47
C ILE A 441 -25.17 -0.75 10.86
N PRO A 442 -25.08 0.51 10.38
CA PRO A 442 -26.13 1.51 10.56
C PRO A 442 -27.47 1.04 9.97
N ARG A 443 -28.55 1.10 10.76
CA ARG A 443 -29.90 0.71 10.33
C ARG A 443 -30.70 1.92 9.83
N ILE A 444 -31.37 1.79 8.69
CA ILE A 444 -32.28 2.83 8.17
C ILE A 444 -33.58 2.78 8.98
N ASP A 445 -33.95 3.90 9.61
CA ASP A 445 -35.20 4.01 10.37
C ASP A 445 -36.40 4.22 9.42
N LYS A 446 -37.05 3.11 9.07
CA LYS A 446 -38.13 3.04 8.08
C LYS A 446 -39.35 3.93 8.38
N ASP A 447 -39.49 4.46 9.60
CA ASP A 447 -40.60 5.33 10.02
C ASP A 447 -40.18 6.76 10.36
N ALA A 448 -38.88 7.11 10.34
CA ALA A 448 -38.40 8.44 10.73
C ALA A 448 -39.09 9.59 9.96
N LEU A 449 -39.28 9.42 8.64
CA LEU A 449 -40.01 10.38 7.79
C LEU A 449 -41.49 10.52 8.23
N ARG A 450 -42.18 9.41 8.50
CA ARG A 450 -43.58 9.40 8.95
C ARG A 450 -43.74 10.07 10.31
N ARG A 451 -42.79 9.89 11.22
CA ARG A 451 -42.77 10.55 12.54
C ARG A 451 -42.41 12.04 12.48
N MET A 452 -41.82 12.53 11.39
CA MET A 452 -41.57 13.96 11.16
C MET A 452 -42.72 14.69 10.46
N ASN A 453 -43.63 13.98 9.79
CA ASN A 453 -44.77 14.58 9.09
C ASN A 453 -45.99 14.72 10.01
N THR A 454 -46.37 15.95 10.36
CA THR A 454 -47.56 16.25 11.16
C THR A 454 -48.81 16.41 10.29
N GLU A 455 -49.52 15.29 10.06
CA GLU A 455 -50.92 15.13 9.60
C GLU A 455 -51.40 15.82 8.30
N GLU A 456 -50.71 16.82 7.73
CA GLU A 456 -51.19 17.57 6.55
C GLU A 456 -50.67 17.01 5.20
N ASP A 457 -49.54 16.29 5.18
CA ASP A 457 -49.01 15.59 4.00
C ASP A 457 -49.46 14.12 3.96
N ALA A 458 -50.30 13.76 3.00
CA ALA A 458 -50.84 12.40 2.82
C ALA A 458 -49.81 11.44 2.18
N LEU A 459 -48.82 11.01 2.96
CA LEU A 459 -47.87 9.96 2.56
C LEU A 459 -48.58 8.61 2.27
N PRO A 460 -48.03 7.77 1.37
CA PRO A 460 -48.52 6.41 1.15
C PRO A 460 -48.53 5.55 2.43
N THR A 461 -49.51 4.64 2.54
CA THR A 461 -49.68 3.72 3.69
C THR A 461 -48.49 2.76 3.88
N ALA A 462 -47.74 2.50 2.81
CA ALA A 462 -46.48 1.75 2.80
C ALA A 462 -45.61 2.30 1.64
N PRO A 463 -44.27 2.14 1.69
CA PRO A 463 -43.40 2.55 0.58
C PRO A 463 -43.78 1.85 -0.72
N GLN A 464 -43.62 2.54 -1.85
CA GLN A 464 -43.76 1.89 -3.16
C GLN A 464 -42.63 0.86 -3.37
N THR A 465 -42.97 -0.35 -3.76
CA THR A 465 -42.02 -1.38 -4.18
C THR A 465 -41.59 -1.20 -5.64
N HIS A 466 -40.42 -1.75 -5.98
CA HIS A 466 -39.83 -1.70 -7.32
C HIS A 466 -39.26 -3.05 -7.72
N ALA A 467 -39.26 -3.37 -9.01
CA ALA A 467 -38.52 -4.51 -9.54
C ALA A 467 -37.00 -4.31 -9.36
N PHE A 468 -36.26 -5.39 -9.12
CA PHE A 468 -34.80 -5.36 -9.06
C PHE A 468 -34.20 -5.16 -10.48
N PRO A 469 -33.09 -4.40 -10.65
CA PRO A 469 -32.48 -4.22 -11.97
C PRO A 469 -31.92 -5.53 -12.54
N THR A 470 -32.17 -5.78 -13.82
CA THR A 470 -31.61 -6.94 -14.53
C THR A 470 -30.18 -6.66 -14.96
N PHE A 471 -29.23 -7.45 -14.47
CA PHE A 471 -27.84 -7.43 -14.91
C PHE A 471 -27.55 -8.58 -15.88
N THR A 472 -26.65 -8.34 -16.83
CA THR A 472 -26.09 -9.38 -17.72
C THR A 472 -24.67 -9.68 -17.27
N ILE A 473 -24.40 -10.93 -16.89
CA ILE A 473 -23.05 -11.37 -16.52
C ILE A 473 -22.28 -11.70 -17.82
N PRO A 474 -21.08 -11.12 -18.05
CA PRO A 474 -20.27 -11.43 -19.23
C PRO A 474 -19.87 -12.92 -19.30
N SER A 475 -19.86 -13.48 -20.50
CA SER A 475 -19.36 -14.84 -20.76
C SER A 475 -18.47 -14.81 -22.01
N PRO A 476 -17.15 -15.07 -21.88
CA PRO A 476 -16.39 -15.28 -20.64
C PRO A 476 -16.43 -14.07 -19.67
N VAL A 477 -16.26 -14.35 -18.37
CA VAL A 477 -16.16 -13.31 -17.34
C VAL A 477 -14.82 -12.58 -17.49
N ASN A 478 -14.86 -11.24 -17.50
CA ASN A 478 -13.66 -10.41 -17.58
C ASN A 478 -12.96 -10.37 -16.19
N PRO A 479 -11.72 -10.89 -16.03
CA PRO A 479 -11.02 -10.90 -14.74
C PRO A 479 -10.66 -9.50 -14.22
N GLY A 480 -10.72 -8.47 -15.07
CA GLY A 480 -10.40 -7.09 -14.75
C GLY A 480 -8.99 -6.65 -15.14
N PRO A 481 -8.69 -5.34 -15.08
CA PRO A 481 -7.41 -4.78 -15.50
C PRO A 481 -6.25 -5.05 -14.53
N ARG A 482 -6.54 -5.55 -13.32
CA ARG A 482 -5.55 -5.92 -12.30
C ARG A 482 -5.66 -7.43 -12.01
N PRO A 483 -4.54 -8.18 -11.93
CA PRO A 483 -4.60 -9.59 -11.55
C PRO A 483 -5.10 -9.76 -10.12
N VAL A 484 -6.15 -10.56 -9.97
CA VAL A 484 -6.73 -10.97 -8.68
C VAL A 484 -5.88 -12.10 -8.08
N PHE A 485 -5.77 -12.13 -6.74
CA PHE A 485 -5.08 -13.19 -6.00
C PHE A 485 -5.86 -13.51 -4.72
N PRO A 486 -5.74 -14.74 -4.17
CA PRO A 486 -6.27 -15.06 -2.84
C PRO A 486 -5.71 -14.13 -1.78
N GLU A 487 -6.54 -13.74 -0.81
CA GLU A 487 -6.19 -12.76 0.23
C GLU A 487 -6.07 -13.45 1.60
N ALA A 488 -4.91 -13.32 2.24
CA ALA A 488 -4.72 -13.73 3.64
C ALA A 488 -5.13 -12.61 4.60
N TYR A 489 -5.86 -12.95 5.66
CA TYR A 489 -6.20 -12.00 6.72
C TYR A 489 -4.99 -11.74 7.62
N PHE A 490 -4.51 -10.49 7.63
CA PHE A 490 -3.41 -10.05 8.49
C PHE A 490 -3.90 -9.09 9.57
N SER A 491 -3.49 -9.26 10.84
CA SER A 491 -3.72 -8.26 11.90
C SER A 491 -2.53 -8.16 12.86
N LEU A 492 -2.42 -6.98 13.48
CA LEU A 492 -1.49 -6.63 14.55
C LEU A 492 -2.14 -6.64 15.93
N PHE A 493 -3.47 -6.51 16.00
CA PHE A 493 -4.22 -6.27 17.24
C PHE A 493 -5.33 -7.29 17.50
N ALA A 494 -5.69 -8.13 16.53
CA ALA A 494 -6.65 -9.21 16.73
C ALA A 494 -6.23 -10.15 17.87
N ASP A 495 -7.23 -10.63 18.61
CA ASP A 495 -7.16 -11.72 19.61
C ASP A 495 -6.07 -11.57 20.69
N GLN A 496 -5.61 -10.33 20.92
CA GLN A 496 -4.78 -9.97 22.08
C GLN A 496 -5.60 -10.03 23.39
N GLU A 497 -4.92 -10.05 24.54
CA GLU A 497 -5.59 -10.03 25.85
C GLU A 497 -6.54 -8.83 26.05
N VAL A 498 -6.32 -7.72 25.35
CA VAL A 498 -7.16 -6.52 25.42
C VAL A 498 -7.86 -6.32 24.08
N ASP A 499 -9.17 -6.57 24.08
CA ASP A 499 -10.09 -6.49 22.94
C ASP A 499 -10.24 -5.04 22.41
N THR A 500 -9.17 -4.51 21.82
CA THR A 500 -9.11 -3.14 21.27
C THR A 500 -9.64 -3.06 19.83
N VAL A 501 -9.69 -4.19 19.13
CA VAL A 501 -10.32 -4.40 17.83
C VAL A 501 -11.26 -5.61 17.94
N PRO A 502 -12.21 -5.80 17.02
CA PRO A 502 -13.07 -6.99 17.03
C PRO A 502 -12.25 -8.26 16.80
N LYS A 503 -12.68 -9.36 17.42
CA LYS A 503 -12.02 -10.67 17.33
C LYS A 503 -12.13 -11.26 15.93
N THR A 504 -11.26 -12.20 15.59
CA THR A 504 -11.37 -12.95 14.33
C THR A 504 -12.71 -13.68 14.18
N THR A 505 -13.38 -14.03 15.28
CA THR A 505 -14.73 -14.62 15.27
C THR A 505 -15.88 -13.61 15.06
N ASP A 506 -15.61 -12.30 15.14
CA ASP A 506 -16.62 -11.23 15.01
C ASP A 506 -16.62 -10.66 13.58
N ILE A 507 -17.79 -10.66 12.93
CA ILE A 507 -17.98 -10.12 11.57
C ILE A 507 -17.59 -8.64 11.46
N ALA A 508 -17.63 -7.88 12.55
CA ALA A 508 -17.19 -6.49 12.59
C ALA A 508 -15.69 -6.33 12.28
N SER A 509 -14.86 -7.36 12.56
CA SER A 509 -13.43 -7.34 12.21
C SER A 509 -13.22 -7.25 10.68
N SER A 510 -14.09 -7.89 9.91
CA SER A 510 -14.05 -7.89 8.45
C SER A 510 -14.83 -6.73 7.83
N LEU A 511 -16.07 -6.47 8.27
CA LEU A 511 -16.92 -5.43 7.67
C LEU A 511 -16.36 -4.01 7.85
N VAL A 512 -15.88 -3.68 9.06
CA VAL A 512 -15.32 -2.35 9.34
C VAL A 512 -14.00 -2.16 8.59
N ARG A 513 -13.19 -3.22 8.55
CA ARG A 513 -11.93 -3.27 7.79
C ARG A 513 -12.16 -3.10 6.30
N ASP A 514 -13.14 -3.79 5.71
CA ASP A 514 -13.42 -3.73 4.27
C ASP A 514 -13.74 -2.31 3.82
N ALA A 515 -14.63 -1.60 4.53
CA ALA A 515 -14.93 -0.20 4.21
C ALA A 515 -13.75 0.77 4.47
N ILE A 516 -12.89 0.47 5.46
CA ILE A 516 -11.62 1.20 5.65
C ILE A 516 -10.70 0.98 4.44
N VAL A 517 -10.50 -0.28 4.02
CA VAL A 517 -9.64 -0.65 2.89
C VAL A 517 -10.16 -0.07 1.58
N ASP A 518 -11.47 -0.17 1.32
CA ASP A 518 -12.11 0.48 0.18
C ASP A 518 -11.82 1.99 0.20
N THR A 519 -12.02 2.67 1.34
CA THR A 519 -11.77 4.13 1.45
C THR A 519 -10.29 4.49 1.28
N ILE A 520 -9.36 3.66 1.77
CA ILE A 520 -7.91 3.84 1.56
C ILE A 520 -7.56 3.72 0.07
N ASN A 521 -8.13 2.73 -0.62
CA ASN A 521 -7.71 2.36 -1.96
C ASN A 521 -8.55 3.03 -3.07
N GLN A 522 -9.70 3.67 -2.78
CA GLN A 522 -10.51 4.43 -3.76
C GLN A 522 -10.14 5.91 -3.84
N LEU A 523 -9.56 6.47 -2.77
CA LEU A 523 -9.17 7.88 -2.65
C LEU A 523 -7.64 8.06 -2.52
N ASP A 524 -6.86 7.16 -3.11
CA ASP A 524 -5.39 7.13 -2.97
C ASP A 524 -4.70 8.41 -3.47
N PHE A 525 -5.25 8.99 -4.54
CA PHE A 525 -4.88 10.31 -5.06
C PHE A 525 -5.01 11.46 -4.02
N ASN A 526 -5.77 11.27 -2.93
CA ASN A 526 -6.01 12.29 -1.92
C ASN A 526 -5.89 11.75 -0.47
N ARG A 527 -4.66 11.36 -0.09
CA ARG A 527 -4.25 11.00 1.28
C ARG A 527 -4.74 11.94 2.38
N GLU A 528 -5.00 13.22 2.09
CA GLU A 528 -5.48 14.19 3.09
C GLU A 528 -6.98 14.07 3.38
N MET A 529 -7.77 13.62 2.42
CA MET A 529 -9.19 13.33 2.64
C MET A 529 -9.36 11.94 3.24
N VAL A 530 -8.60 10.95 2.77
CA VAL A 530 -8.53 9.62 3.39
C VAL A 530 -8.20 9.74 4.88
N ALA A 531 -7.13 10.44 5.24
CA ALA A 531 -6.75 10.59 6.65
C ALA A 531 -7.81 11.27 7.54
N LYS A 532 -8.70 12.11 6.97
CA LYS A 532 -9.84 12.69 7.70
C LYS A 532 -10.94 11.64 7.86
N PHE A 533 -11.39 11.02 6.76
CA PHE A 533 -12.45 10.00 6.80
C PHE A 533 -12.08 8.80 7.67
N LEU A 534 -10.80 8.39 7.69
CA LEU A 534 -10.31 7.37 8.62
C LEU A 534 -10.36 7.85 10.07
N VAL A 535 -9.85 9.04 10.39
CA VAL A 535 -9.91 9.59 11.75
C VAL A 535 -11.35 9.77 12.24
N ASP A 536 -12.30 9.99 11.32
CA ASP A 536 -13.75 10.10 11.58
C ASP A 536 -14.53 8.77 11.38
N VAL A 537 -13.87 7.62 11.28
CA VAL A 537 -14.54 6.32 11.02
C VAL A 537 -15.62 5.97 12.05
N ASP A 538 -15.45 6.38 13.32
CA ASP A 538 -16.43 6.15 14.39
C ASP A 538 -17.74 6.91 14.22
N CYS A 539 -17.82 7.90 13.32
CA CYS A 539 -19.05 8.59 12.95
C CYS A 539 -19.93 7.82 11.96
N TYR A 540 -19.40 6.79 11.29
CA TYR A 540 -20.07 6.12 10.16
C TYR A 540 -20.66 4.74 10.48
N TRP A 541 -20.45 4.22 11.68
CA TRP A 541 -21.00 2.93 12.14
C TRP A 541 -22.10 3.14 13.20
N SER A 542 -22.71 2.05 13.67
CA SER A 542 -23.72 2.14 14.73
C SER A 542 -23.15 2.68 16.05
N VAL A 543 -24.03 3.30 16.84
CA VAL A 543 -23.68 3.92 18.13
C VAL A 543 -23.20 2.85 19.12
N ASP A 544 -22.33 3.25 20.05
CA ASP A 544 -21.67 2.41 21.06
C ASP A 544 -20.66 1.35 20.55
N ILE A 545 -20.48 1.12 19.25
CA ILE A 545 -19.42 0.23 18.72
C ILE A 545 -18.00 0.73 19.06
N PHE A 546 -17.81 2.05 19.04
CA PHE A 546 -16.50 2.66 19.29
C PHE A 546 -16.44 3.34 20.66
N ALA A 547 -15.34 3.07 21.37
CA ALA A 547 -14.92 3.86 22.51
C ALA A 547 -14.42 5.24 22.04
N LYS A 548 -14.41 6.21 22.94
CA LYS A 548 -13.97 7.58 22.63
C LYS A 548 -12.52 7.59 22.11
N ARG A 549 -12.30 8.18 20.93
CA ARG A 549 -10.97 8.35 20.29
C ARG A 549 -9.91 8.86 21.27
N GLY A 550 -8.72 8.27 21.23
CA GLY A 550 -7.59 8.66 22.08
C GLY A 550 -7.71 8.22 23.55
N SER A 551 -8.60 7.28 23.88
CA SER A 551 -8.67 6.69 25.22
C SER A 551 -7.39 5.89 25.53
N PRO A 552 -6.69 6.16 26.66
CA PRO A 552 -5.44 5.48 27.00
C PRO A 552 -5.60 3.96 27.10
N PHE A 553 -4.69 3.22 26.47
CA PHE A 553 -4.70 1.75 26.40
C PHE A 553 -4.73 1.12 27.80
N ASP A 554 -3.87 1.57 28.71
CA ASP A 554 -3.74 1.05 30.08
C ASP A 554 -5.03 1.15 30.91
N LYS A 555 -5.97 2.01 30.50
CA LYS A 555 -7.26 2.24 31.15
C LYS A 555 -8.45 1.77 30.32
N PHE A 556 -8.20 1.10 29.19
CA PHE A 556 -9.25 0.76 28.24
C PHE A 556 -10.31 -0.17 28.86
N ARG A 557 -9.88 -1.26 29.51
CA ARG A 557 -10.77 -2.15 30.28
C ARG A 557 -11.56 -1.41 31.37
N GLU A 558 -10.93 -0.46 32.09
CA GLU A 558 -11.59 0.35 33.14
C GLU A 558 -12.67 1.31 32.57
N LEU A 559 -12.45 1.84 31.37
CA LEU A 559 -13.33 2.82 30.72
C LEU A 559 -14.52 2.17 30.00
N VAL A 560 -14.32 0.96 29.48
CA VAL A 560 -15.29 0.21 28.68
C VAL A 560 -16.16 -0.71 29.56
N GLY A 561 -15.59 -1.32 30.60
CA GLY A 561 -16.29 -2.25 31.47
C GLY A 561 -16.79 -3.48 30.71
N ASP A 562 -18.04 -3.88 30.96
CA ASP A 562 -18.68 -5.05 30.32
C ASP A 562 -19.21 -4.77 28.91
N LYS A 563 -19.01 -3.56 28.36
CA LYS A 563 -19.41 -3.24 26.98
C LYS A 563 -18.43 -3.85 25.97
N VAL A 564 -18.95 -4.25 24.81
CA VAL A 564 -18.11 -4.51 23.64
C VAL A 564 -17.91 -3.18 22.90
N GLN A 565 -16.75 -2.55 23.06
CA GLN A 565 -16.37 -1.32 22.35
C GLN A 565 -14.93 -1.40 21.85
N TYR A 566 -14.67 -0.83 20.67
CA TYR A 566 -13.36 -0.89 20.01
C TYR A 566 -12.67 0.48 19.93
N LYS A 567 -11.35 0.47 19.66
CA LYS A 567 -10.53 1.66 19.44
C LYS A 567 -10.42 1.92 17.94
N SER A 568 -11.08 2.97 17.44
CA SER A 568 -11.01 3.35 16.02
C SER A 568 -9.57 3.62 15.57
N GLU A 569 -8.74 4.27 16.41
CA GLU A 569 -7.32 4.47 16.12
C GLU A 569 -6.51 3.18 15.91
N ASP A 570 -6.92 2.06 16.51
CA ASP A 570 -6.24 0.78 16.36
C ASP A 570 -6.70 0.06 15.09
N MET A 571 -8.00 0.06 14.80
CA MET A 571 -8.54 -0.50 13.55
C MET A 571 -8.02 0.23 12.29
N ILE A 572 -7.83 1.56 12.37
CA ILE A 572 -7.23 2.36 11.28
C ILE A 572 -5.79 1.91 11.01
N ILE A 573 -4.97 1.78 12.06
CA ILE A 573 -3.56 1.36 11.93
C ILE A 573 -3.48 -0.08 11.42
N ASP A 574 -4.30 -0.98 11.97
CA ASP A 574 -4.38 -2.39 11.58
C ASP A 574 -4.73 -2.55 10.10
N ALA A 575 -5.75 -1.83 9.63
CA ALA A 575 -6.18 -1.89 8.25
C ALA A 575 -5.14 -1.32 7.27
N ILE A 576 -4.45 -0.21 7.60
CA ILE A 576 -3.38 0.33 6.73
C ILE A 576 -2.19 -0.66 6.67
N PHE A 577 -1.82 -1.29 7.79
CA PHE A 577 -0.80 -2.34 7.77
C PHE A 577 -1.25 -3.60 7.00
N SER A 578 -2.54 -3.96 7.02
CA SER A 578 -3.05 -5.06 6.18
C SER A 578 -2.83 -4.82 4.68
N GLN A 579 -2.86 -3.55 4.23
CA GLN A 579 -2.60 -3.20 2.82
C GLN A 579 -1.11 -3.09 2.50
N LEU A 580 -0.31 -2.48 3.40
CA LEU A 580 1.15 -2.42 3.27
C LEU A 580 1.77 -3.83 3.21
N PHE A 581 1.23 -4.75 4.01
CA PHE A 581 1.67 -6.14 4.10
C PHE A 581 0.81 -7.13 3.29
N LYS A 582 -0.02 -6.65 2.35
CA LYS A 582 -0.75 -7.52 1.42
C LYS A 582 0.22 -8.31 0.54
N LEU A 583 0.14 -9.63 0.59
CA LEU A 583 0.85 -10.55 -0.31
C LEU A 583 -0.13 -11.06 -1.39
N PRO A 584 0.34 -11.35 -2.61
CA PRO A 584 1.72 -11.20 -3.08
C PRO A 584 2.17 -9.75 -3.26
N SER A 585 1.25 -8.82 -3.57
CA SER A 585 1.54 -7.40 -3.79
C SER A 585 0.52 -6.49 -3.11
N ALA A 586 0.97 -5.32 -2.67
CA ALA A 586 0.08 -4.23 -2.24
C ALA A 586 -0.65 -3.62 -3.44
N GLU A 587 -1.86 -3.09 -3.22
CA GLU A 587 -2.71 -2.55 -4.30
C GLU A 587 -2.17 -1.23 -4.87
N HIS A 588 -1.49 -0.42 -4.04
CA HIS A 588 -0.90 0.87 -4.41
C HIS A 588 0.61 0.92 -4.13
N LYS A 589 1.33 1.84 -4.78
CA LYS A 589 2.77 2.09 -4.56
C LYS A 589 3.03 2.31 -3.05
N LEU A 590 3.91 1.52 -2.43
CA LEU A 590 4.09 1.44 -0.96
C LEU A 590 4.17 2.81 -0.25
N VAL A 591 4.87 3.77 -0.87
CA VAL A 591 5.02 5.16 -0.39
C VAL A 591 3.70 5.87 -0.08
N TYR A 592 2.59 5.48 -0.71
CA TYR A 592 1.24 5.97 -0.39
C TYR A 592 0.87 5.66 1.08
N TYR A 593 1.01 4.41 1.51
CA TYR A 593 0.70 4.00 2.88
C TYR A 593 1.65 4.65 3.91
N HIS A 594 2.93 4.86 3.54
CA HIS A 594 3.89 5.60 4.39
C HIS A 594 3.40 7.05 4.61
N ALA A 595 2.96 7.70 3.53
CA ALA A 595 2.45 9.06 3.55
C ALA A 595 1.08 9.18 4.26
N LEU A 596 0.21 8.18 4.11
CA LEU A 596 -1.10 8.12 4.75
C LEU A 596 -0.96 8.00 6.27
N ILE A 597 -0.17 7.05 6.78
CA ILE A 597 0.13 6.93 8.22
C ILE A 597 0.70 8.25 8.76
N THR A 598 1.59 8.88 7.99
CA THR A 598 2.17 10.18 8.34
C THR A 598 1.14 11.33 8.36
N GLN A 599 0.09 11.29 7.54
CA GLN A 599 -1.04 12.23 7.63
C GLN A 599 -1.96 11.90 8.81
N CYS A 600 -2.33 10.64 9.05
CA CYS A 600 -3.13 10.24 10.21
C CYS A 600 -2.48 10.70 11.53
N CYS A 601 -1.15 10.58 11.63
CA CYS A 601 -0.37 11.10 12.76
C CYS A 601 -0.40 12.64 12.90
N LYS A 602 -0.63 13.39 11.81
CA LYS A 602 -0.76 14.86 11.82
C LYS A 602 -2.19 15.31 12.14
N VAL A 603 -3.20 14.59 11.66
CA VAL A 603 -4.63 14.87 11.92
C VAL A 603 -5.01 14.54 13.37
N ALA A 604 -4.60 13.38 13.89
CA ALA A 604 -4.98 12.91 15.23
C ALA A 604 -3.80 12.36 16.05
N PRO A 605 -2.73 13.15 16.31
CA PRO A 605 -1.50 12.69 16.97
C PRO A 605 -1.74 12.02 18.32
N ALA A 606 -2.67 12.52 19.12
CA ALA A 606 -2.95 12.00 20.47
C ALA A 606 -3.61 10.60 20.50
N ALA A 607 -4.17 10.14 19.37
CA ALA A 607 -4.81 8.83 19.25
C ALA A 607 -3.98 7.88 18.37
N ILE A 608 -3.56 8.36 17.19
CA ILE A 608 -2.87 7.55 16.18
C ILE A 608 -1.43 7.21 16.60
N ALA A 609 -0.65 8.16 17.15
CA ALA A 609 0.76 7.89 17.48
C ALA A 609 0.95 6.85 18.62
N PRO A 610 0.14 6.85 19.70
CA PRO A 610 0.16 5.76 20.68
C PRO A 610 -0.25 4.39 20.11
N SER A 611 -1.17 4.36 19.15
CA SER A 611 -1.55 3.13 18.42
C SER A 611 -0.40 2.61 17.56
N LEU A 612 0.16 3.46 16.72
CA LEU A 612 1.31 3.16 15.87
C LEU A 612 2.53 2.70 16.68
N GLY A 613 2.76 3.31 17.84
CA GLY A 613 3.80 2.88 18.79
C GLY A 613 3.60 1.47 19.34
N ARG A 614 2.37 0.94 19.42
CA ARG A 614 2.13 -0.47 19.75
C ARG A 614 2.35 -1.36 18.52
N ALA A 615 1.82 -0.97 17.36
CA ALA A 615 2.03 -1.67 16.08
C ALA A 615 3.53 -1.94 15.78
N ILE A 616 4.39 -0.91 15.87
CA ILE A 616 5.85 -1.04 15.67
C ILE A 616 6.46 -2.11 16.58
N ARG A 617 6.03 -2.16 17.86
CA ARG A 617 6.54 -3.14 18.84
C ARG A 617 6.05 -4.55 18.57
N THR A 618 4.78 -4.72 18.18
CA THR A 618 4.24 -6.02 17.75
C THR A 618 5.02 -6.56 16.56
N ILE A 619 5.24 -5.73 15.52
CA ILE A 619 5.97 -6.14 14.32
C ILE A 619 7.42 -6.48 14.67
N TYR A 620 8.13 -5.61 15.41
CA TYR A 620 9.52 -5.84 15.81
C TYR A 620 9.71 -7.11 16.66
N LYS A 621 8.79 -7.39 17.60
CA LYS A 621 8.76 -8.65 18.37
C LYS A 621 8.69 -9.87 17.45
N ASN A 622 7.91 -9.78 16.37
CA ASN A 622 7.56 -10.91 15.51
C ASN A 622 8.46 -11.01 14.26
N LEU A 623 9.45 -10.13 14.05
CA LEU A 623 10.44 -10.24 12.96
C LEU A 623 11.09 -11.64 12.83
N PRO A 624 11.41 -12.38 13.92
CA PRO A 624 11.96 -13.73 13.81
C PRO A 624 11.05 -14.75 13.12
N MET A 625 9.74 -14.49 13.00
CA MET A 625 8.75 -15.36 12.36
C MET A 625 8.04 -14.72 11.15
N MET A 626 8.36 -13.47 10.80
CA MET A 626 7.73 -12.72 9.72
C MET A 626 8.31 -13.09 8.33
N ASP A 627 7.46 -13.08 7.30
CA ASP A 627 7.91 -13.19 5.89
C ASP A 627 8.96 -12.11 5.55
N LEU A 628 9.97 -12.49 4.77
CA LEU A 628 11.11 -11.63 4.44
C LEU A 628 10.71 -10.38 3.65
N GLU A 629 9.77 -10.51 2.70
CA GLU A 629 9.30 -9.36 1.94
C GLU A 629 8.51 -8.40 2.83
N LEU A 630 7.73 -8.92 3.78
CA LEU A 630 7.01 -8.11 4.75
C LEU A 630 7.94 -7.41 5.75
N GLY A 631 8.97 -8.11 6.25
CA GLY A 631 10.02 -7.52 7.08
C GLY A 631 10.80 -6.41 6.34
N TYR A 632 11.04 -6.59 5.04
CA TYR A 632 11.68 -5.58 4.21
C TYR A 632 10.75 -4.38 3.90
N ARG A 633 9.45 -4.60 3.65
CA ARG A 633 8.46 -3.51 3.55
C ARG A 633 8.33 -2.74 4.87
N PHE A 634 8.43 -3.42 6.01
CA PHE A 634 8.46 -2.78 7.33
C PHE A 634 9.73 -1.93 7.52
N LEU A 635 10.90 -2.39 7.06
CA LEU A 635 12.16 -1.64 7.07
C LEU A 635 12.08 -0.33 6.26
N ASP A 636 11.63 -0.40 5.00
CA ASP A 636 11.47 0.77 4.13
C ASP A 636 10.37 1.73 4.66
N TRP A 637 9.31 1.19 5.26
CA TRP A 637 8.30 1.98 5.95
C TRP A 637 8.84 2.69 7.19
N PHE A 638 9.53 1.96 8.08
CA PHE A 638 9.98 2.45 9.37
C PHE A 638 11.05 3.53 9.21
N SER A 639 12.06 3.31 8.36
CA SER A 639 13.10 4.31 8.07
C SER A 639 12.54 5.57 7.40
N HIS A 640 11.59 5.44 6.47
CA HIS A 640 10.90 6.61 5.88
C HIS A 640 9.97 7.33 6.89
N HIS A 641 9.33 6.59 7.80
CA HIS A 641 8.55 7.19 8.88
C HIS A 641 9.46 7.99 9.84
N LEU A 642 10.57 7.40 10.31
CA LEU A 642 11.52 8.08 11.19
C LEU A 642 12.11 9.33 10.56
N SER A 643 12.44 9.33 9.26
CA SER A 643 12.96 10.55 8.58
C SER A 643 11.95 11.70 8.53
N ASN A 644 10.64 11.41 8.54
CA ASN A 644 9.56 12.40 8.67
C ASN A 644 9.36 12.91 10.10
N PHE A 645 9.88 12.21 11.12
CA PHE A 645 9.78 12.54 12.55
C PHE A 645 11.16 12.74 13.20
N GLU A 646 12.05 13.44 12.48
CA GLU A 646 13.39 13.87 12.92
C GLU A 646 14.39 12.74 13.30
N PHE A 647 14.17 11.51 12.82
CA PHE A 647 14.95 10.30 13.15
C PHE A 647 14.89 9.95 14.66
N ARG A 648 13.74 10.22 15.30
CA ARG A 648 13.49 9.99 16.72
C ARG A 648 12.73 8.68 16.97
N TRP A 649 13.45 7.65 17.42
CA TRP A 649 12.86 6.43 17.98
C TRP A 649 13.35 6.18 19.41
N ARG A 650 12.64 5.36 20.20
CA ARG A 650 13.07 4.96 21.55
C ARG A 650 14.03 3.76 21.48
N TRP A 651 15.15 3.97 20.79
CA TRP A 651 16.25 3.01 20.59
C TRP A 651 16.73 2.28 21.86
N THR A 652 16.55 2.90 23.04
CA THR A 652 16.82 2.27 24.34
C THR A 652 16.05 0.97 24.59
N GLU A 653 14.93 0.73 23.89
CA GLU A 653 14.15 -0.50 23.99
C GLU A 653 14.78 -1.70 23.26
N TRP A 654 15.81 -1.48 22.43
CA TRP A 654 16.44 -2.51 21.59
C TRP A 654 17.93 -2.75 21.93
N LEU A 655 18.41 -2.23 23.07
CA LEU A 655 19.84 -2.33 23.46
C LEU A 655 20.26 -3.76 23.81
N GLU A 656 19.35 -4.59 24.32
CA GLU A 656 19.62 -6.00 24.64
C GLU A 656 19.75 -6.85 23.36
N ASP A 657 19.08 -6.46 22.27
CA ASP A 657 19.13 -7.14 20.97
C ASP A 657 20.44 -6.88 20.19
N LEU A 658 21.33 -6.01 20.70
CA LEU A 658 22.64 -5.71 20.10
C LEU A 658 23.68 -6.83 20.33
N GLU A 659 23.53 -7.61 21.41
CA GLU A 659 24.45 -8.71 21.79
C GLU A 659 24.20 -10.00 20.98
N LEU A 660 23.10 -10.07 20.24
CA LEU A 660 22.75 -11.22 19.40
C LEU A 660 23.74 -11.40 18.24
N SER A 661 23.78 -12.58 17.61
CA SER A 661 24.52 -12.76 16.34
C SER A 661 23.95 -11.84 15.26
N ASN A 662 24.79 -11.36 14.34
CA ASN A 662 24.34 -10.57 13.18
C ASN A 662 23.36 -11.38 12.29
N LEU A 663 23.43 -12.71 12.37
CA LEU A 663 22.50 -13.62 11.70
C LEU A 663 21.08 -13.58 12.29
N HIS A 664 20.87 -13.00 13.47
CA HIS A 664 19.55 -12.95 14.10
C HIS A 664 18.67 -11.83 13.48
N PRO A 665 17.42 -12.13 13.03
CA PRO A 665 16.56 -11.19 12.30
C PRO A 665 16.37 -9.81 12.93
N LYS A 666 16.29 -9.70 14.26
CA LYS A 666 16.21 -8.40 14.93
C LYS A 666 17.46 -7.53 14.74
N LYS A 667 18.66 -8.12 14.82
CA LYS A 667 19.92 -7.39 14.72
C LYS A 667 20.23 -7.01 13.26
N ALA A 668 19.95 -7.94 12.34
CA ALA A 668 19.92 -7.64 10.91
C ALA A 668 18.98 -6.45 10.59
N PHE A 669 17.77 -6.42 11.18
CA PHE A 669 16.84 -5.30 11.03
C PHE A 669 17.36 -3.98 11.61
N ILE A 670 18.03 -3.98 12.78
CA ILE A 670 18.67 -2.78 13.34
C ILE A 670 19.73 -2.24 12.36
N LEU A 671 20.68 -3.09 11.94
CA LEU A 671 21.77 -2.71 11.02
C LEU A 671 21.21 -2.18 9.69
N ALA A 672 20.22 -2.86 9.12
CA ALA A 672 19.52 -2.44 7.91
C ALA A 672 18.78 -1.10 8.08
N THR A 673 18.18 -0.85 9.24
CA THR A 673 17.51 0.43 9.55
C THR A 673 18.52 1.57 9.59
N LEU A 674 19.69 1.35 10.21
CA LEU A 674 20.75 2.35 10.25
C LEU A 674 21.28 2.70 8.85
N ASP A 675 21.52 1.70 7.98
CA ASP A 675 21.86 1.95 6.56
C ASP A 675 20.77 2.80 5.86
N LYS A 676 19.49 2.41 5.97
CA LYS A 676 18.38 3.14 5.34
C LYS A 676 18.23 4.57 5.90
N GLU A 677 18.40 4.79 7.21
CA GLU A 677 18.41 6.14 7.81
C GLU A 677 19.61 6.97 7.34
N ILE A 678 20.79 6.35 7.18
CA ILE A 678 21.99 7.02 6.65
C ILE A 678 21.78 7.43 5.19
N ARG A 679 21.20 6.57 4.34
CA ARG A 679 20.81 6.89 2.96
C ARG A 679 19.80 8.05 2.89
N LEU A 680 18.94 8.20 3.91
CA LEU A 680 17.98 9.30 4.05
C LEU A 680 18.56 10.54 4.76
N SER A 681 19.83 10.53 5.19
CA SER A 681 20.54 11.69 5.74
C SER A 681 22.06 11.57 5.58
N PHE A 682 22.80 11.33 6.66
CA PHE A 682 24.25 11.15 6.69
C PHE A 682 24.68 10.61 8.06
N ALA A 683 25.71 9.76 8.09
CA ALA A 683 26.14 8.99 9.27
C ALA A 683 26.24 9.80 10.56
N LYS A 684 26.95 10.93 10.53
CA LYS A 684 27.13 11.82 11.68
C LYS A 684 25.82 12.33 12.30
N ARG A 685 24.75 12.51 11.51
CA ARG A 685 23.43 12.88 12.03
C ARG A 685 22.73 11.71 12.69
N ILE A 686 22.75 10.54 12.06
CA ILE A 686 22.13 9.33 12.62
C ILE A 686 22.84 8.89 13.90
N ARG A 687 24.18 8.92 13.94
CA ARG A 687 24.95 8.72 15.19
C ARG A 687 24.49 9.65 16.32
N SER A 688 24.09 10.89 16.01
CA SER A 688 23.60 11.86 17.01
C SER A 688 22.16 11.64 17.51
N THR A 689 21.36 10.78 16.88
CA THR A 689 20.03 10.37 17.37
C THR A 689 20.05 9.02 18.11
N LEU A 690 21.18 8.31 18.09
CA LEU A 690 21.37 7.00 18.73
C LEU A 690 21.96 7.09 20.15
N PRO A 691 21.60 6.15 21.05
CA PRO A 691 22.32 5.92 22.30
C PRO A 691 23.79 5.53 22.07
N GLU A 692 24.67 5.91 22.99
CA GLU A 692 26.12 5.66 22.93
C GLU A 692 26.53 4.20 22.61
N PRO A 693 25.90 3.13 23.17
CA PRO A 693 26.24 1.75 22.82
C PRO A 693 26.04 1.38 21.34
N MET A 694 25.18 2.10 20.61
CA MET A 694 24.93 1.87 19.18
C MET A 694 25.88 2.65 18.28
N HIS A 695 26.73 3.54 18.80
CA HIS A 695 27.62 4.36 17.97
C HIS A 695 28.65 3.52 17.23
N SER A 696 29.09 2.40 17.79
CA SER A 696 30.00 1.43 17.17
C SER A 696 29.42 0.77 15.91
N MET A 697 28.10 0.75 15.73
CA MET A 697 27.44 0.17 14.55
C MET A 697 27.55 1.04 13.30
N ILE A 698 27.96 2.30 13.43
CA ILE A 698 28.19 3.21 12.30
C ILE A 698 29.71 3.45 12.19
N PRO A 699 30.39 2.98 11.13
CA PRO A 699 31.83 3.18 10.95
C PRO A 699 32.24 4.66 11.11
N GLU A 700 33.23 4.95 11.98
CA GLU A 700 33.65 6.33 12.28
C GLU A 700 34.10 7.10 11.04
N ARG A 701 34.64 6.41 10.02
CA ARG A 701 35.09 7.03 8.76
C ARG A 701 33.96 7.73 7.99
N LEU A 702 32.70 7.34 8.20
CA LEU A 702 31.53 7.96 7.58
C LEU A 702 31.13 9.31 8.22
N ASP A 703 31.68 9.67 9.38
CA ASP A 703 31.42 10.98 10.00
C ASP A 703 32.18 12.14 9.32
N ALA A 704 33.15 11.78 8.46
CA ALA A 704 33.80 12.70 7.53
C ALA A 704 33.21 12.54 6.13
N ASP A 705 32.94 13.66 5.46
CA ASP A 705 32.47 13.72 4.06
C ASP A 705 33.63 13.45 3.09
N ASN A 706 34.19 12.24 3.19
CA ASN A 706 35.33 11.74 2.43
C ASN A 706 34.88 10.65 1.45
N SER A 707 35.55 10.56 0.31
CA SER A 707 35.34 9.46 -0.65
C SER A 707 35.97 8.15 -0.16
N PRO A 708 35.36 6.98 -0.43
CA PRO A 708 35.86 5.69 0.08
C PRO A 708 37.31 5.40 -0.26
N ASP A 709 37.94 4.58 0.56
CA ASP A 709 39.37 4.28 0.48
C ASP A 709 39.73 3.57 -0.81
N PHE A 710 40.68 4.12 -1.56
CA PHE A 710 41.16 3.52 -2.80
C PHE A 710 42.28 2.54 -2.46
N LYS A 711 42.00 1.23 -2.52
CA LYS A 711 42.96 0.18 -2.14
C LYS A 711 44.35 0.35 -2.78
N TYR A 712 44.43 0.81 -4.01
CA TYR A 712 45.71 1.05 -4.72
C TYR A 712 46.47 2.31 -4.26
N ASP A 713 45.94 3.15 -3.36
CA ASP A 713 46.75 4.15 -2.65
C ASP A 713 47.73 3.44 -1.66
N ASN A 714 47.45 2.19 -1.25
CA ASN A 714 48.39 1.33 -0.53
C ASN A 714 49.34 0.58 -1.49
N GLN A 715 50.65 0.80 -1.35
CA GLN A 715 51.69 0.15 -2.16
C GLN A 715 51.83 -1.36 -1.90
N GLN A 716 51.23 -1.89 -0.84
CA GLN A 716 51.20 -3.34 -0.56
C GLN A 716 50.11 -4.08 -1.36
N THR A 717 49.15 -3.36 -1.94
CA THR A 717 48.10 -3.96 -2.76
C THR A 717 48.66 -4.38 -4.13
N PRO A 718 48.39 -5.59 -4.63
CA PRO A 718 48.80 -6.01 -5.97
C PRO A 718 48.38 -5.00 -7.05
N TYR A 719 49.26 -4.76 -8.02
CA TYR A 719 49.03 -3.85 -9.15
C TYR A 719 48.75 -2.38 -8.75
N ALA A 720 49.15 -1.93 -7.56
CA ALA A 720 48.91 -0.56 -7.07
C ALA A 720 49.44 0.53 -8.01
N THR A 721 50.63 0.33 -8.59
CA THR A 721 51.24 1.22 -9.59
C THR A 721 50.37 1.41 -10.83
N GLU A 722 49.78 0.32 -11.31
CA GLU A 722 48.92 0.27 -12.49
C GLU A 722 47.54 0.86 -12.17
N GLY A 723 46.95 0.53 -11.01
CA GLY A 723 45.69 1.10 -10.53
C GLY A 723 45.73 2.63 -10.35
N GLN A 724 46.83 3.17 -9.81
CA GLN A 724 47.05 4.62 -9.76
C GLN A 724 47.24 5.22 -11.17
N THR A 725 47.90 4.49 -12.08
CA THR A 725 48.10 4.93 -13.47
C THR A 725 46.78 5.01 -14.23
N LEU A 726 45.92 3.99 -14.14
CA LEU A 726 44.56 3.95 -14.69
C LEU A 726 43.68 5.08 -14.16
N LEU A 727 43.72 5.35 -12.85
CA LEU A 727 43.02 6.50 -12.24
C LEU A 727 43.52 7.84 -12.82
N SER A 728 44.82 7.95 -13.11
CA SER A 728 45.39 9.16 -13.74
C SER A 728 44.98 9.32 -15.21
N GLN A 729 44.88 8.21 -15.95
CA GLN A 729 44.46 8.15 -17.36
C GLN A 729 42.99 8.51 -17.53
N LEU A 730 42.10 7.85 -16.76
CA LEU A 730 40.66 8.16 -16.73
C LEU A 730 40.38 9.62 -16.34
N ARG A 731 41.19 10.19 -15.42
CA ARG A 731 41.12 11.61 -15.04
C ARG A 731 41.57 12.55 -16.17
N LYS A 732 42.59 12.17 -16.94
CA LYS A 732 43.10 12.93 -18.09
C LYS A 732 42.26 12.78 -19.36
N LYS A 733 41.39 11.77 -19.44
CA LYS A 733 40.72 11.30 -20.67
C LYS A 733 41.74 10.76 -21.70
N ALA A 734 42.58 9.85 -21.24
CA ALA A 734 43.48 9.04 -22.07
C ALA A 734 42.73 8.30 -23.18
N THR A 735 43.43 7.91 -24.25
CA THR A 735 42.85 7.07 -25.32
C THR A 735 42.66 5.63 -24.85
N ALA A 736 41.84 4.86 -25.58
CA ALA A 736 41.69 3.42 -25.33
C ALA A 736 43.03 2.67 -25.43
N GLU A 737 43.90 3.06 -26.36
CA GLU A 737 45.24 2.52 -26.55
C GLU A 737 46.16 2.75 -25.34
N GLU A 738 46.17 3.98 -24.79
CA GLU A 738 46.96 4.32 -23.59
C GLU A 738 46.51 3.51 -22.35
N ILE A 739 45.20 3.28 -22.23
CA ILE A 739 44.61 2.46 -21.17
C ILE A 739 44.92 0.96 -21.39
N GLN A 740 44.83 0.47 -22.63
CA GLN A 740 45.13 -0.92 -22.99
C GLN A 740 46.56 -1.31 -22.61
N VAL A 741 47.57 -0.49 -22.92
CA VAL A 741 48.98 -0.76 -22.52
C VAL A 741 49.13 -0.94 -21.01
N THR A 742 48.33 -0.24 -20.21
CA THR A 742 48.36 -0.34 -18.74
C THR A 742 47.63 -1.59 -18.24
N ILE A 743 46.60 -2.04 -18.98
CA ILE A 743 45.92 -3.32 -18.75
C ILE A 743 46.83 -4.50 -19.15
N ASP A 744 47.53 -4.42 -20.27
CA ASP A 744 48.49 -5.43 -20.72
C ASP A 744 49.61 -5.63 -19.68
N THR A 745 50.10 -4.53 -19.10
CA THR A 745 51.06 -4.56 -17.98
C THR A 745 50.52 -5.29 -16.74
N ILE A 746 49.20 -5.22 -16.47
CA ILE A 746 48.56 -6.02 -15.41
C ILE A 746 48.50 -7.49 -15.83
N HIS A 747 48.17 -7.80 -17.08
CA HIS A 747 48.09 -9.18 -17.59
C HIS A 747 49.44 -9.89 -17.55
N GLU A 748 50.51 -9.24 -18.01
CA GLU A 748 51.88 -9.77 -17.93
C GLU A 748 52.26 -10.10 -16.48
N LYS A 749 52.08 -9.15 -15.55
CA LYS A 749 52.38 -9.34 -14.13
C LYS A 749 51.49 -10.37 -13.44
N ALA A 750 50.25 -10.55 -13.91
CA ALA A 750 49.33 -11.57 -13.42
C ALA A 750 49.80 -12.98 -13.85
N LEU A 751 50.25 -13.14 -15.10
CA LEU A 751 50.85 -14.39 -15.58
C LEU A 751 52.17 -14.71 -14.85
N GLU A 752 53.03 -13.72 -14.60
CA GLU A 752 54.25 -13.88 -13.79
C GLU A 752 53.95 -14.34 -12.36
N GLN A 753 52.81 -13.94 -11.79
CA GLN A 753 52.32 -14.35 -10.47
C GLN A 753 51.50 -15.65 -10.50
N GLY A 754 51.34 -16.30 -11.65
CA GLY A 754 50.61 -17.56 -11.80
C GLY A 754 49.07 -17.42 -11.80
N VAL A 755 48.54 -16.20 -11.93
CA VAL A 755 47.10 -15.95 -12.05
C VAL A 755 46.63 -16.29 -13.46
N THR A 756 45.83 -17.35 -13.58
CA THR A 756 45.26 -17.81 -14.86
C THR A 756 44.24 -16.83 -15.45
N GLU A 757 43.41 -16.22 -14.60
CA GLU A 757 42.33 -15.32 -15.01
C GLU A 757 42.77 -13.86 -15.02
N VAL A 758 43.72 -13.51 -15.91
CA VAL A 758 44.33 -12.17 -16.03
C VAL A 758 43.34 -11.01 -16.14
N LEU A 759 42.14 -11.27 -16.64
CA LEU A 759 41.06 -10.29 -16.74
C LEU A 759 40.56 -9.82 -15.37
N VAL A 760 40.62 -10.66 -14.33
CA VAL A 760 40.16 -10.34 -12.97
C VAL A 760 40.92 -9.13 -12.38
N PRO A 761 42.25 -9.17 -12.17
CA PRO A 761 42.97 -8.03 -11.60
C PRO A 761 42.92 -6.77 -12.47
N SER A 762 42.85 -6.91 -13.80
CA SER A 762 42.73 -5.75 -14.70
C SER A 762 41.36 -5.08 -14.65
N THR A 763 40.28 -5.87 -14.53
CA THR A 763 38.91 -5.38 -14.37
C THR A 763 38.75 -4.73 -13.00
N ASP A 764 39.29 -5.36 -11.96
CA ASP A 764 39.32 -4.83 -10.60
C ASP A 764 39.98 -3.45 -10.53
N ALA A 765 41.18 -3.31 -11.12
CA ALA A 765 41.90 -2.05 -11.16
C ALA A 765 41.14 -0.95 -11.94
N PHE A 766 40.55 -1.30 -13.09
CA PHE A 766 39.80 -0.38 -13.94
C PHE A 766 38.48 0.09 -13.30
N VAL A 767 37.67 -0.83 -12.78
CA VAL A 767 36.36 -0.53 -12.17
C VAL A 767 36.52 0.20 -10.84
N THR A 768 37.50 -0.18 -10.01
CA THR A 768 37.83 0.57 -8.78
C THR A 768 38.29 1.99 -9.12
N ALA A 769 39.06 2.20 -10.19
CA ALA A 769 39.48 3.52 -10.63
C ALA A 769 38.30 4.38 -11.17
N ILE A 770 37.34 3.78 -11.87
CA ILE A 770 36.07 4.43 -12.26
C ILE A 770 35.28 4.86 -11.01
N CYS A 771 35.13 3.96 -10.03
CA CYS A 771 34.42 4.26 -8.78
C CYS A 771 35.11 5.40 -7.99
N ARG A 772 36.44 5.37 -7.87
CA ARG A 772 37.24 6.42 -7.23
C ARG A 772 37.16 7.77 -7.93
N LEU A 773 37.14 7.79 -9.27
CA LEU A 773 36.97 9.03 -10.04
C LEU A 773 35.53 9.58 -9.93
N GLY A 774 34.55 8.68 -9.82
CA GLY A 774 33.14 9.01 -9.68
C GLY A 774 32.69 9.35 -8.26
N ALA A 775 33.49 9.07 -7.22
CA ALA A 775 33.07 9.01 -5.81
C ALA A 775 32.49 10.29 -5.18
N LYS A 776 32.43 11.41 -5.91
CA LYS A 776 31.84 12.67 -5.46
C LYS A 776 30.30 12.72 -5.55
N SER A 777 29.70 12.02 -6.51
CA SER A 777 28.23 11.80 -6.57
C SER A 777 27.88 10.80 -7.68
N LEU A 778 26.67 10.22 -7.64
CA LEU A 778 26.16 9.32 -8.68
C LEU A 778 26.30 9.90 -10.11
N SER A 779 26.12 11.22 -10.29
CA SER A 779 26.32 11.87 -11.60
C SER A 779 27.78 11.91 -12.07
N HIS A 780 28.74 11.95 -11.13
CA HIS A 780 30.15 11.81 -11.47
C HIS A 780 30.49 10.36 -11.80
N VAL A 781 29.93 9.37 -11.07
CA VAL A 781 30.06 7.94 -11.41
C VAL A 781 29.51 7.66 -12.81
N LEU A 782 28.30 8.12 -13.12
CA LEU A 782 27.67 7.97 -14.44
C LEU A 782 28.57 8.51 -15.55
N SER A 783 29.09 9.74 -15.41
CA SER A 783 30.00 10.34 -16.39
C SER A 783 31.36 9.62 -16.49
N CYS A 784 31.74 8.79 -15.52
CA CYS A 784 32.94 7.93 -15.61
C CYS A 784 32.63 6.57 -16.24
N ILE A 785 31.46 5.98 -15.96
CA ILE A 785 30.94 4.79 -16.66
C ILE A 785 30.79 5.09 -18.15
N GLU A 786 30.22 6.24 -18.53
CA GLU A 786 30.07 6.66 -19.93
C GLU A 786 31.40 6.77 -20.68
N ARG A 787 32.46 7.26 -20.01
CA ARG A 787 33.82 7.32 -20.58
C ARG A 787 34.50 5.96 -20.69
N GLY A 788 34.09 5.00 -19.88
CA GLY A 788 34.56 3.62 -19.93
C GLY A 788 33.63 2.68 -20.68
N LYS A 789 32.50 3.15 -21.24
CA LYS A 789 31.37 2.30 -21.66
C LYS A 789 31.80 1.21 -22.62
N ASP A 790 32.51 1.57 -23.69
CA ASP A 790 32.91 0.63 -24.74
C ASP A 790 33.82 -0.47 -24.17
N ARG A 791 34.77 -0.09 -23.31
CA ARG A 791 35.64 -1.05 -22.59
C ARG A 791 34.88 -1.90 -21.58
N LEU A 792 33.88 -1.35 -20.90
CA LEU A 792 33.03 -2.12 -19.99
C LEU A 792 32.15 -3.12 -20.75
N LEU A 793 31.74 -2.81 -21.98
CA LEU A 793 31.05 -3.73 -22.90
C LEU A 793 31.97 -4.79 -23.51
N GLU A 794 33.23 -4.46 -23.81
CA GLU A 794 34.25 -5.44 -24.18
C GLU A 794 34.51 -6.43 -23.04
N LEU A 795 34.77 -5.92 -21.82
CA LEU A 795 35.00 -6.74 -20.63
C LEU A 795 33.77 -7.58 -20.28
N SER A 796 32.55 -7.07 -20.50
CA SER A 796 31.33 -7.84 -20.23
C SER A 796 31.11 -9.01 -21.20
N GLN A 797 31.84 -9.15 -22.30
CA GLN A 797 31.77 -10.35 -23.13
C GLN A 797 32.37 -11.58 -22.43
N ASN A 798 33.24 -11.39 -21.44
CA ASN A 798 33.77 -12.46 -20.59
C ASN A 798 32.98 -12.54 -19.27
N GLU A 799 32.43 -13.71 -18.96
CA GLU A 799 31.56 -13.91 -17.79
C GLU A 799 32.27 -13.65 -16.45
N VAL A 800 33.53 -14.09 -16.31
CA VAL A 800 34.35 -13.91 -15.11
C VAL A 800 34.65 -12.42 -14.90
N ALA A 801 35.08 -11.72 -15.95
CA ALA A 801 35.27 -10.26 -15.90
C ALA A 801 33.95 -9.54 -15.57
N ARG A 802 32.81 -9.96 -16.14
CA ARG A 802 31.49 -9.40 -15.85
C ARG A 802 31.08 -9.60 -14.38
N ARG A 803 31.37 -10.77 -13.78
CA ARG A 803 31.21 -11.00 -12.33
C ARG A 803 32.17 -10.13 -11.50
N GLN A 804 33.41 -9.94 -11.95
CA GLN A 804 34.38 -9.05 -11.29
C GLN A 804 33.95 -7.58 -11.31
N ILE A 805 33.24 -7.09 -12.34
CA ILE A 805 32.65 -5.73 -12.33
C ILE A 805 31.75 -5.55 -11.10
N VAL A 806 30.89 -6.53 -10.79
CA VAL A 806 30.00 -6.49 -9.62
C VAL A 806 30.80 -6.45 -8.32
N ALA A 807 31.74 -7.40 -8.15
CA ALA A 807 32.61 -7.48 -6.98
C ALA A 807 33.38 -6.16 -6.71
N SER A 808 33.92 -5.56 -7.76
CA SER A 808 34.73 -4.33 -7.67
C SER A 808 33.92 -3.10 -7.27
N VAL A 809 32.65 -3.02 -7.72
CA VAL A 809 31.72 -1.96 -7.31
C VAL A 809 31.33 -2.12 -5.84
N VAL A 810 30.98 -3.33 -5.40
CA VAL A 810 30.54 -3.59 -4.02
C VAL A 810 31.68 -3.37 -3.02
N GLU A 811 32.87 -3.93 -3.25
CA GLU A 811 34.03 -3.80 -2.34
C GLU A 811 34.46 -2.33 -2.16
N TYR A 812 34.42 -1.51 -3.21
CA TYR A 812 34.74 -0.07 -3.09
C TYR A 812 33.68 0.72 -2.29
N TRP A 813 32.42 0.31 -2.35
CA TRP A 813 31.28 1.00 -1.73
C TRP A 813 30.73 0.29 -0.47
N LYS A 814 31.47 -0.63 0.15
CA LYS A 814 30.96 -1.53 1.19
C LYS A 814 30.38 -0.89 2.45
N ASP A 815 30.87 0.28 2.88
CA ASP A 815 30.29 1.06 3.99
C ASP A 815 29.08 1.93 3.56
N GLN A 816 28.75 1.95 2.27
CA GLN A 816 27.61 2.66 1.68
C GLN A 816 26.92 1.77 0.61
N PRO A 817 26.43 0.57 0.98
CA PRO A 817 26.03 -0.45 0.02
C PRO A 817 24.88 0.00 -0.89
N GLY A 818 24.01 0.92 -0.43
CA GLY A 818 22.99 1.54 -1.30
C GLY A 818 23.56 2.28 -2.52
N VAL A 819 24.79 2.80 -2.43
CA VAL A 819 25.51 3.40 -3.57
C VAL A 819 25.98 2.30 -4.53
N ALA A 820 26.47 1.17 -4.01
CA ALA A 820 26.79 0.00 -4.84
C ALA A 820 25.54 -0.48 -5.60
N VAL A 821 24.41 -0.66 -4.91
CA VAL A 821 23.15 -1.11 -5.50
C VAL A 821 22.69 -0.18 -6.64
N ARG A 822 22.69 1.15 -6.46
CA ARG A 822 22.32 2.09 -7.55
C ARG A 822 23.36 2.15 -8.68
N ILE A 823 24.61 1.74 -8.46
CA ILE A 823 25.61 1.61 -9.54
C ILE A 823 25.41 0.32 -10.34
N ILE A 824 25.15 -0.82 -9.67
CA ILE A 824 24.77 -2.08 -10.35
C ILE A 824 23.48 -1.88 -11.17
N ASP A 825 22.51 -1.18 -10.61
CA ASP A 825 21.27 -0.76 -11.26
C ASP A 825 21.51 0.06 -12.55
N ILE A 826 22.44 1.02 -12.53
CA ILE A 826 22.87 1.79 -13.72
C ILE A 826 23.58 0.88 -14.74
N LEU A 827 24.47 -0.01 -14.29
CA LEU A 827 25.22 -0.91 -15.18
C LEU A 827 24.33 -1.94 -15.89
N LEU A 828 23.23 -2.36 -15.26
CA LEU A 828 22.16 -3.14 -15.89
C LEU A 828 21.46 -2.33 -17.01
N ASN A 829 21.10 -1.06 -16.75
CA ASN A 829 20.44 -0.20 -17.76
C ASN A 829 21.35 0.11 -18.96
N TYR A 830 22.66 0.21 -18.75
CA TYR A 830 23.65 0.39 -19.83
C TYR A 830 24.02 -0.94 -20.53
N THR A 831 23.33 -2.05 -20.21
CA THR A 831 23.56 -3.43 -20.67
C THR A 831 25.00 -3.96 -20.51
N ILE A 832 25.78 -3.32 -19.63
CA ILE A 832 27.13 -3.76 -19.22
C ILE A 832 27.03 -5.00 -18.33
N LEU A 833 25.99 -5.09 -17.50
CA LEU A 833 25.65 -6.29 -16.73
C LEU A 833 24.40 -6.94 -17.30
N ALA A 834 24.36 -8.27 -17.27
CA ALA A 834 23.14 -9.04 -17.48
C ALA A 834 22.50 -9.35 -16.11
N PRO A 835 21.15 -9.43 -16.00
CA PRO A 835 20.46 -9.75 -14.75
C PRO A 835 20.99 -11.03 -14.07
N MET A 836 21.18 -12.10 -14.85
CA MET A 836 21.73 -13.36 -14.39
C MET A 836 23.12 -13.21 -13.73
N THR A 837 23.97 -12.31 -14.22
CA THR A 837 25.33 -12.14 -13.69
C THR A 837 25.34 -11.50 -12.29
N VAL A 838 24.38 -10.62 -11.99
CA VAL A 838 24.22 -10.06 -10.64
C VAL A 838 23.78 -11.16 -9.67
N VAL A 839 22.81 -11.98 -10.09
CA VAL A 839 22.29 -13.13 -9.33
C VAL A 839 23.38 -14.20 -9.11
N GLN A 840 24.13 -14.57 -10.14
CA GLN A 840 25.28 -15.49 -10.04
C GLN A 840 26.40 -14.95 -9.15
N TRP A 841 26.66 -13.63 -9.14
CA TRP A 841 27.64 -13.04 -8.22
C TRP A 841 27.14 -13.12 -6.76
N VAL A 842 25.87 -12.78 -6.51
CA VAL A 842 25.28 -12.87 -5.16
C VAL A 842 25.35 -14.31 -4.63
N PHE A 843 24.73 -15.27 -5.33
CA PHE A 843 24.57 -16.63 -4.81
C PHE A 843 25.81 -17.52 -4.99
N GLY A 844 26.64 -17.25 -6.01
CA GLY A 844 27.84 -18.04 -6.30
C GLY A 844 29.16 -17.47 -5.78
N SER A 845 29.23 -16.20 -5.36
CA SER A 845 30.51 -15.57 -4.94
C SER A 845 30.43 -14.74 -3.66
N HIS A 846 29.28 -14.13 -3.34
CA HIS A 846 29.09 -13.35 -2.12
C HIS A 846 28.40 -14.13 -0.98
N MET A 847 27.58 -15.14 -1.30
CA MET A 847 26.71 -15.84 -0.35
C MET A 847 27.42 -16.46 0.87
N GLY A 848 28.65 -16.93 0.71
CA GLY A 848 29.36 -17.68 1.74
C GLY A 848 28.70 -19.04 2.00
N ALA A 849 28.34 -19.29 3.26
CA ALA A 849 27.45 -20.39 3.67
C ALA A 849 25.97 -19.98 3.71
N GLY A 850 25.68 -18.69 3.50
CA GLY A 850 24.33 -18.09 3.58
C GLY A 850 24.28 -16.84 4.46
N GLU A 851 25.40 -16.37 5.02
CA GLU A 851 25.44 -15.20 5.91
C GLU A 851 24.95 -13.92 5.22
N ALA A 852 25.25 -13.76 3.93
CA ALA A 852 24.82 -12.62 3.11
C ALA A 852 23.30 -12.54 2.92
N LEU A 853 22.54 -13.61 3.18
CA LEU A 853 21.08 -13.60 3.10
C LEU A 853 20.42 -12.73 4.18
N THR A 854 21.20 -12.32 5.19
CA THR A 854 20.78 -11.40 6.25
C THR A 854 20.93 -9.93 5.85
N GLU A 855 21.65 -9.64 4.77
CA GLU A 855 21.98 -8.28 4.34
C GLU A 855 20.85 -7.67 3.50
N SER A 856 20.19 -6.65 4.04
CA SER A 856 19.06 -5.98 3.37
C SER A 856 19.40 -5.44 1.98
N TRP A 857 20.65 -5.01 1.77
CA TRP A 857 21.12 -4.49 0.47
C TRP A 857 21.33 -5.59 -0.58
N VAL A 858 21.58 -6.84 -0.16
CA VAL A 858 21.64 -8.01 -1.05
C VAL A 858 20.23 -8.37 -1.52
N PHE A 859 19.25 -8.40 -0.60
CA PHE A 859 17.84 -8.57 -0.95
C PHE A 859 17.31 -7.46 -1.87
N GLU A 860 17.69 -6.20 -1.61
CA GLU A 860 17.40 -5.05 -2.46
C GLU A 860 18.00 -5.21 -3.86
N MET A 861 19.26 -5.64 -3.98
CA MET A 861 19.93 -5.84 -5.27
C MET A 861 19.27 -6.96 -6.11
N VAL A 862 19.00 -8.12 -5.51
CA VAL A 862 18.34 -9.23 -6.21
C VAL A 862 16.90 -8.87 -6.57
N SER A 863 16.14 -8.27 -5.64
CA SER A 863 14.75 -7.86 -5.89
C SER A 863 14.64 -6.82 -7.00
N ASN A 864 15.51 -5.82 -7.05
CA ASN A 864 15.56 -4.84 -8.13
C ASN A 864 15.93 -5.48 -9.47
N THR A 865 16.84 -6.45 -9.46
CA THR A 865 17.26 -7.18 -10.67
C THR A 865 16.12 -8.04 -11.23
N VAL A 866 15.42 -8.79 -10.38
CA VAL A 866 14.23 -9.57 -10.76
C VAL A 866 13.10 -8.66 -11.23
N ALA A 867 12.83 -7.56 -10.52
CA ALA A 867 11.76 -6.62 -10.88
C ALA A 867 11.94 -6.02 -12.29
N LYS A 868 13.17 -5.78 -12.75
CA LYS A 868 13.43 -5.35 -14.14
C LYS A 868 13.05 -6.41 -15.16
N VAL A 869 13.39 -7.66 -14.89
CA VAL A 869 13.09 -8.79 -15.80
C VAL A 869 11.58 -9.01 -15.88
N THR A 870 10.87 -9.02 -14.74
CA THR A 870 9.41 -9.14 -14.71
C THR A 870 8.72 -7.93 -15.37
N ASN A 871 9.19 -6.70 -15.11
CA ASN A 871 8.58 -5.51 -15.71
C ASN A 871 8.75 -5.50 -17.24
N ARG A 872 9.93 -5.91 -17.75
CA ARG A 872 10.17 -6.09 -19.19
C ARG A 872 9.23 -7.14 -19.80
N ASN A 873 9.07 -8.30 -19.16
CA ASN A 873 8.16 -9.34 -19.65
C ASN A 873 6.71 -8.85 -19.67
N ARG A 874 6.28 -8.11 -18.65
CA ARG A 874 4.95 -7.47 -18.56
C ARG A 874 4.75 -6.38 -19.62
N GLN A 875 5.76 -5.58 -19.93
CA GLN A 875 5.72 -4.59 -21.02
C GLN A 875 5.55 -5.29 -22.39
N ILE A 876 6.31 -6.34 -22.68
CA ILE A 876 6.22 -7.09 -23.94
C ILE A 876 4.87 -7.83 -24.04
N ALA A 877 4.39 -8.43 -22.96
CA ALA A 877 3.07 -9.05 -22.90
C ALA A 877 1.93 -8.03 -23.07
N SER A 878 2.07 -6.81 -22.53
CA SER A 878 1.13 -5.71 -22.75
C SER A 878 1.13 -5.23 -24.20
N ALA A 879 2.30 -5.13 -24.84
CA ALA A 879 2.40 -4.83 -26.27
C ALA A 879 1.67 -5.89 -27.12
N ARG A 880 1.81 -7.18 -26.79
CA ARG A 880 1.11 -8.29 -27.47
C ARG A 880 -0.42 -8.20 -27.38
N LEU A 881 -0.96 -7.47 -26.41
CA LEU A 881 -2.40 -7.30 -26.19
C LEU A 881 -2.98 -6.05 -26.88
N GLN A 882 -2.18 -5.28 -27.61
CA GLN A 882 -2.66 -4.11 -28.38
C GLN A 882 -3.46 -4.56 -29.61
N LYS A 883 -4.71 -4.05 -29.75
CA LYS A 883 -5.55 -4.33 -30.92
C LYS A 883 -4.98 -3.65 -32.18
N GLY A 884 -5.04 -4.34 -33.32
CA GLY A 884 -4.68 -3.78 -34.64
C GLY A 884 -3.21 -3.89 -35.05
N LEU A 885 -2.38 -4.66 -34.34
CA LEU A 885 -0.99 -4.91 -34.74
C LEU A 885 -0.89 -5.71 -36.07
N PRO A 886 0.06 -5.39 -36.98
CA PRO A 886 0.39 -6.22 -38.13
C PRO A 886 0.93 -7.60 -37.72
N GLN A 887 0.62 -8.63 -38.51
CA GLN A 887 1.02 -10.02 -38.26
C GLN A 887 2.54 -10.19 -38.02
N GLU A 888 3.37 -9.54 -38.84
CA GLU A 888 4.83 -9.56 -38.69
C GLU A 888 5.32 -8.99 -37.34
N GLN A 889 4.61 -8.00 -36.79
CA GLN A 889 4.91 -7.43 -35.48
C GLN A 889 4.43 -8.33 -34.34
N ILE A 890 3.29 -9.01 -34.52
CA ILE A 890 2.80 -10.02 -33.57
C ILE A 890 3.82 -11.15 -33.44
N GLU A 891 4.29 -11.71 -34.55
CA GLU A 891 5.28 -12.81 -34.56
C GLU A 891 6.61 -12.38 -33.93
N MET A 892 7.10 -11.17 -34.21
CA MET A 892 8.30 -10.61 -33.58
C MET A 892 8.14 -10.42 -32.06
N VAL A 893 6.98 -9.93 -31.61
CA VAL A 893 6.68 -9.73 -30.18
C VAL A 893 6.54 -11.07 -29.47
N GLU A 894 5.88 -12.06 -30.06
CA GLU A 894 5.74 -13.42 -29.51
C GLU A 894 7.10 -14.12 -29.38
N ALA A 895 7.94 -14.07 -30.41
CA ALA A 895 9.30 -14.64 -30.36
C ALA A 895 10.19 -13.95 -29.31
N THR A 896 10.03 -12.64 -29.12
CA THR A 896 10.75 -11.88 -28.08
C THR A 896 10.24 -12.24 -26.68
N LEU A 897 8.91 -12.35 -26.51
CA LEU A 897 8.27 -12.71 -25.24
C LEU A 897 8.64 -14.13 -24.80
N ALA A 898 8.62 -15.11 -25.71
CA ALA A 898 9.04 -16.48 -25.42
C ALA A 898 10.49 -16.53 -24.89
N LYS A 899 11.42 -15.85 -25.59
CA LYS A 899 12.81 -15.78 -25.18
C LYS A 899 13.00 -15.15 -23.79
N ASP A 900 12.31 -14.03 -23.52
CA ASP A 900 12.48 -13.31 -22.25
C ASP A 900 11.69 -13.94 -21.08
N ARG A 901 10.64 -14.73 -21.35
CA ARG A 901 10.07 -15.69 -20.40
C ARG A 901 11.10 -16.74 -19.99
N ASP A 902 11.76 -17.39 -20.96
CA ASP A 902 12.72 -18.45 -20.67
C ASP A 902 13.95 -17.92 -19.91
N ASN A 903 14.44 -16.73 -20.28
CA ASN A 903 15.48 -16.00 -19.51
C ASN A 903 15.03 -15.74 -18.05
N ALA A 904 13.75 -15.41 -17.82
CA ALA A 904 13.21 -15.18 -16.49
C ALA A 904 13.01 -16.48 -15.69
N ARG A 905 12.56 -17.55 -16.34
CA ARG A 905 12.43 -18.89 -15.75
C ARG A 905 13.79 -19.44 -15.33
N GLU A 906 14.82 -19.28 -16.14
CA GLU A 906 16.20 -19.63 -15.78
C GLU A 906 16.69 -18.81 -14.56
N LEU A 907 16.43 -17.50 -14.55
CA LEU A 907 16.78 -16.62 -13.43
C LEU A 907 16.11 -17.03 -12.11
N PHE A 908 14.79 -17.24 -12.13
CA PHE A 908 14.05 -17.69 -10.95
C PHE A 908 14.53 -19.08 -10.48
N LYS A 909 14.72 -20.03 -11.40
CA LYS A 909 15.22 -21.36 -11.06
C LYS A 909 16.61 -21.31 -10.41
N TYR A 910 17.54 -20.51 -10.93
CA TYR A 910 18.88 -20.39 -10.32
C TYR A 910 18.81 -19.84 -8.89
N ILE A 911 17.92 -18.89 -8.61
CA ILE A 911 17.65 -18.38 -7.26
C ILE A 911 17.04 -19.49 -6.39
N GLU A 912 16.04 -20.19 -6.89
CA GLU A 912 15.34 -21.28 -6.19
C GLU A 912 16.31 -22.43 -5.82
N ASP A 913 17.07 -22.94 -6.78
CA ASP A 913 18.06 -24.00 -6.61
C ASP A 913 19.11 -23.60 -5.54
N SER A 914 19.59 -22.35 -5.58
CA SER A 914 20.53 -21.81 -4.60
C SER A 914 19.93 -21.70 -3.19
N MET A 915 18.69 -21.19 -3.07
CA MET A 915 18.03 -20.98 -1.78
C MET A 915 17.52 -22.26 -1.14
N ARG A 916 17.12 -23.26 -1.95
CA ARG A 916 16.77 -24.59 -1.47
C ARG A 916 17.97 -25.28 -0.82
N GLY A 917 19.15 -25.22 -1.45
CA GLY A 917 20.38 -25.78 -0.87
C GLY A 917 20.72 -25.22 0.51
N VAL A 918 20.52 -23.91 0.70
CA VAL A 918 20.71 -23.27 2.02
C VAL A 918 19.57 -23.64 2.99
N ALA A 919 18.31 -23.68 2.53
CA ALA A 919 17.14 -23.99 3.35
C ALA A 919 17.15 -25.43 3.92
N GLU A 920 17.62 -26.38 3.12
CA GLU A 920 17.77 -27.80 3.48
C GLU A 920 19.01 -28.05 4.35
N GLY A 921 20.01 -27.16 4.31
CA GLY A 921 21.33 -27.37 4.90
C GLY A 921 22.27 -28.21 4.03
N SER A 922 21.95 -28.39 2.75
CA SER A 922 22.68 -29.20 1.77
C SER A 922 23.74 -28.42 0.95
N ALA A 923 23.83 -27.09 1.10
CA ALA A 923 24.83 -26.25 0.44
C ALA A 923 26.27 -26.53 0.92
N ASP A 924 27.19 -26.80 -0.03
CA ASP A 924 28.57 -27.24 0.24
C ASP A 924 29.31 -26.38 1.27
N THR A 925 29.31 -25.05 1.13
CA THR A 925 30.01 -24.12 2.04
C THR A 925 29.43 -24.11 3.45
N LEU A 926 28.13 -24.40 3.62
CA LEU A 926 27.47 -24.51 4.92
C LEU A 926 27.83 -25.84 5.59
N VAL A 927 27.84 -26.94 4.82
CA VAL A 927 28.31 -28.25 5.29
C VAL A 927 29.78 -28.20 5.69
N GLU A 928 30.64 -27.51 4.93
CA GLU A 928 32.06 -27.34 5.26
C GLU A 928 32.25 -26.54 6.57
N LYS A 929 31.64 -25.35 6.69
CA LYS A 929 31.77 -24.50 7.89
C LYS A 929 31.15 -25.10 9.14
N SER A 930 30.09 -25.90 9.00
CA SER A 930 29.52 -26.69 10.09
C SER A 930 30.50 -27.80 10.51
N SER A 931 31.00 -28.59 9.54
CA SER A 931 31.90 -29.73 9.80
C SER A 931 33.26 -29.33 10.38
N ASN A 932 33.74 -28.12 10.08
CA ASN A 932 35.01 -27.60 10.61
C ASN A 932 34.86 -26.75 11.88
N GLY A 933 33.63 -26.52 12.36
CA GLY A 933 33.35 -25.76 13.58
C GLY A 933 33.49 -24.24 13.46
N ALA A 934 33.49 -23.68 12.25
CA ALA A 934 33.50 -22.24 12.01
C ALA A 934 32.12 -21.56 12.17
N LEU A 935 31.05 -22.34 12.24
CA LEU A 935 29.69 -21.90 12.59
C LEU A 935 29.17 -22.73 13.77
N THR A 936 28.40 -22.11 14.66
CA THR A 936 27.68 -22.84 15.72
C THR A 936 26.36 -23.44 15.20
N GLU A 937 25.80 -24.43 15.92
CA GLU A 937 24.53 -25.06 15.56
C GLU A 937 23.38 -24.04 15.47
N GLU A 938 23.34 -23.05 16.37
CA GLU A 938 22.36 -21.96 16.36
C GLU A 938 22.49 -21.08 15.10
N GLU A 939 23.72 -20.82 14.65
CA GLU A 939 23.98 -20.03 13.45
C GLU A 939 23.65 -20.79 12.16
N VAL A 940 23.85 -22.11 12.14
CA VAL A 940 23.43 -22.99 11.05
C VAL A 940 21.91 -23.00 10.91
N GLU A 941 21.15 -23.12 12.01
CA GLU A 941 19.68 -23.05 11.96
C GLU A 941 19.17 -21.64 11.59
N LEU A 942 19.83 -20.57 12.03
CA LEU A 942 19.53 -19.21 11.56
C LEU A 942 19.73 -19.09 10.04
N ILE A 943 20.85 -19.57 9.50
CA ILE A 943 21.14 -19.56 8.05
C ILE A 943 20.09 -20.37 7.28
N LYS A 944 19.74 -21.57 7.73
CA LYS A 944 18.66 -22.38 7.13
C LYS A 944 17.32 -21.66 7.15
N ALA A 945 17.00 -20.94 8.24
CA ALA A 945 15.80 -20.12 8.35
C ALA A 945 15.80 -18.92 7.38
N TRP A 946 16.95 -18.31 7.08
CA TRP A 946 17.06 -17.30 6.02
C TRP A 946 16.89 -17.93 4.63
N GLY A 947 17.53 -19.07 4.35
CA GLY A 947 17.33 -19.83 3.11
C GLY A 947 15.85 -20.14 2.85
N LYS A 948 15.14 -20.68 3.86
CA LYS A 948 13.69 -20.92 3.82
C LYS A 948 12.91 -19.66 3.45
N ARG A 949 13.16 -18.51 4.09
CA ARG A 949 12.46 -17.25 3.79
C ARG A 949 12.72 -16.75 2.37
N TRP A 950 13.97 -16.75 1.92
CA TRP A 950 14.32 -16.33 0.56
C TRP A 950 13.64 -17.24 -0.48
N HIS A 951 13.69 -18.56 -0.27
CA HIS A 951 13.02 -19.56 -1.11
C HIS A 951 11.50 -19.27 -1.23
N THR A 952 10.79 -19.06 -0.11
CA THR A 952 9.36 -18.69 -0.12
C THR A 952 9.09 -17.40 -0.93
N VAL A 953 9.89 -16.35 -0.73
CA VAL A 953 9.70 -15.07 -1.45
C VAL A 953 9.92 -15.21 -2.95
N PHE A 954 10.96 -15.93 -3.39
CA PHE A 954 11.29 -16.03 -4.81
C PHE A 954 10.43 -17.05 -5.57
N ILE A 955 9.98 -18.15 -4.94
CA ILE A 955 8.92 -19.00 -5.53
C ILE A 955 7.60 -18.21 -5.66
N ARG A 956 7.21 -17.44 -4.63
CA ARG A 956 6.02 -16.57 -4.71
C ARG A 956 6.11 -15.60 -5.89
N LYS A 957 7.28 -14.99 -6.10
CA LYS A 957 7.50 -14.07 -7.24
C LYS A 957 7.52 -14.78 -8.59
N ALA A 958 8.02 -16.02 -8.67
CA ALA A 958 7.97 -16.83 -9.88
C ALA A 958 6.53 -17.20 -10.26
N GLN A 959 5.73 -17.73 -9.32
CA GLN A 959 4.33 -18.09 -9.57
C GLN A 959 3.47 -16.88 -9.97
N VAL A 960 3.69 -15.73 -9.32
CA VAL A 960 3.00 -14.46 -9.62
C VAL A 960 3.40 -13.86 -10.97
N GLU A 961 4.58 -14.20 -11.49
CA GLU A 961 4.97 -13.83 -12.84
C GLU A 961 4.33 -14.77 -13.87
N GLU A 962 4.42 -16.09 -13.64
CA GLU A 962 3.80 -17.10 -14.52
C GLU A 962 2.28 -16.89 -14.65
N SER A 963 1.57 -16.55 -13.56
CA SER A 963 0.14 -16.24 -13.58
C SER A 963 -0.22 -14.89 -14.24
N VAL A 964 0.77 -14.05 -14.58
CA VAL A 964 0.57 -12.72 -15.17
C VAL A 964 1.10 -12.63 -16.61
N VAL A 965 2.16 -13.36 -16.97
CA VAL A 965 2.78 -13.32 -18.30
C VAL A 965 3.04 -14.69 -18.93
N GLY A 966 2.70 -15.81 -18.28
CA GLY A 966 2.84 -17.16 -18.85
C GLY A 966 2.03 -17.39 -20.13
N GLU A 967 2.26 -18.51 -20.82
CA GLU A 967 1.58 -18.84 -22.09
C GLU A 967 0.05 -18.78 -21.92
N GLU A 968 -0.48 -19.56 -20.99
CA GLU A 968 -1.92 -19.68 -20.72
C GLU A 968 -2.54 -18.34 -20.29
N ALA A 969 -1.84 -17.57 -19.45
CA ALA A 969 -2.31 -16.27 -18.95
C ALA A 969 -2.41 -15.21 -20.07
N VAL A 970 -1.49 -15.22 -21.04
CA VAL A 970 -1.54 -14.32 -22.20
C VAL A 970 -2.55 -14.82 -23.24
N GLU A 971 -2.64 -16.14 -23.48
CA GLU A 971 -3.68 -16.71 -24.34
C GLU A 971 -5.09 -16.42 -23.83
N ALA A 972 -5.34 -16.55 -22.54
CA ALA A 972 -6.64 -16.22 -21.93
C ALA A 972 -7.03 -14.77 -22.21
N ARG A 973 -6.09 -13.81 -22.06
CA ARG A 973 -6.33 -12.40 -22.38
C ARG A 973 -6.53 -12.14 -23.88
N ILE A 974 -5.85 -12.87 -24.76
CA ILE A 974 -6.09 -12.80 -26.21
C ILE A 974 -7.51 -13.30 -26.55
N ARG A 975 -7.96 -14.39 -25.92
CA ARG A 975 -9.33 -14.92 -26.09
C ARG A 975 -10.39 -13.95 -25.57
N LEU A 976 -10.14 -13.26 -24.45
CA LEU A 976 -11.00 -12.19 -23.91
C LEU A 976 -11.11 -11.01 -24.91
N LEU A 977 -9.99 -10.48 -25.39
CA LEU A 977 -9.94 -9.35 -26.34
C LEU A 977 -10.61 -9.66 -27.69
N ALA A 978 -10.71 -10.94 -28.06
CA ALA A 978 -11.42 -11.42 -29.24
C ALA A 978 -12.91 -11.76 -28.99
N ALA A 979 -13.35 -11.80 -27.73
CA ALA A 979 -14.75 -11.95 -27.32
C ALA A 979 -15.44 -10.60 -27.04
N GLU A 980 -14.67 -9.55 -26.76
CA GLU A 980 -15.17 -8.16 -26.77
C GLU A 980 -15.79 -7.85 -28.14
N PRO A 981 -17.05 -7.39 -28.21
CA PRO A 981 -17.63 -6.95 -29.48
C PRO A 981 -16.86 -5.73 -30.00
N ASP A 982 -16.62 -5.69 -31.31
CA ASP A 982 -16.12 -4.48 -31.96
C ASP A 982 -17.06 -3.32 -31.63
N VAL A 983 -16.55 -2.32 -30.91
CA VAL A 983 -17.29 -1.08 -30.64
C VAL A 983 -17.57 -0.44 -31.99
N VAL A 984 -18.82 -0.55 -32.45
CA VAL A 984 -19.25 0.03 -33.72
C VAL A 984 -18.92 1.52 -33.66
N ALA A 985 -17.91 1.92 -34.43
CA ALA A 985 -17.51 3.31 -34.50
C ALA A 985 -18.72 4.10 -34.99
N GLU A 986 -19.29 4.95 -34.12
CA GLU A 986 -20.43 5.78 -34.46
C GLU A 986 -20.05 6.64 -35.67
N SER A 987 -20.57 6.26 -36.84
CA SER A 987 -20.39 7.01 -38.05
C SER A 987 -21.04 8.36 -37.84
N MET A 988 -20.23 9.41 -37.72
CA MET A 988 -20.71 10.78 -37.62
C MET A 988 -21.51 11.14 -38.88
N GLU A 989 -22.82 10.88 -38.86
CA GLU A 989 -23.72 11.25 -39.94
C GLU A 989 -23.69 12.77 -40.10
N GLN A 990 -23.42 13.21 -41.32
CA GLN A 990 -23.33 14.63 -41.65
C GLN A 990 -24.74 15.21 -41.80
N ASP A 991 -25.35 15.57 -40.67
CA ASP A 991 -26.52 16.44 -40.69
C ASP A 991 -26.10 17.82 -41.25
N GLY A 992 -26.43 18.06 -42.51
CA GLY A 992 -25.97 19.20 -43.28
C GLY A 992 -26.94 20.39 -43.20
N ASP A 993 -26.40 21.60 -43.01
CA ASP A 993 -27.16 22.84 -43.20
C ASP A 993 -26.93 23.38 -44.62
N GLY A 994 -28.00 23.49 -45.39
CA GLY A 994 -27.93 23.64 -46.85
C GLY A 994 -28.21 25.07 -47.33
N VAL A 995 -27.17 25.73 -47.89
CA VAL A 995 -27.35 26.99 -48.64
C VAL A 995 -27.19 26.70 -50.14
N ALA A 996 -28.26 26.86 -50.91
CA ALA A 996 -28.33 26.47 -52.32
C ALA A 996 -28.82 27.59 -53.26
N GLU A 997 -27.92 28.13 -54.07
CA GLU A 997 -28.15 28.75 -55.39
C GLU A 997 -26.94 28.36 -56.27
N ALA A 998 -27.08 27.60 -57.36
CA ALA A 998 -27.61 28.00 -58.68
C ALA A 998 -26.71 29.04 -59.40
N THR A 999 -26.26 28.86 -60.66
CA THR A 999 -26.54 27.83 -61.69
C THR A 999 -25.47 27.85 -62.81
N ASN A 1000 -25.60 26.93 -63.78
CA ASN A 1000 -24.85 26.81 -65.07
C ASN A 1000 -23.49 26.09 -65.00
N GLY A 1001 -23.13 25.19 -65.93
CA GLY A 1001 -23.89 24.72 -67.11
C GLY A 1001 -23.31 23.42 -67.71
N GLU A 1002 -24.12 22.75 -68.54
CA GLU A 1002 -23.96 21.35 -68.95
C GLU A 1002 -22.89 21.06 -70.03
N ALA A 1003 -22.26 19.88 -69.94
CA ALA A 1003 -22.10 18.85 -70.99
C ALA A 1003 -20.81 18.02 -70.71
N GLN A 1004 -20.83 16.70 -70.45
CA GLN A 1004 -21.22 15.60 -71.35
C GLN A 1004 -20.41 15.60 -72.68
N MET A 1005 -19.84 14.50 -73.17
CA MET A 1005 -20.26 13.09 -73.06
C MET A 1005 -19.08 12.10 -73.26
N SER A 1006 -19.11 10.94 -72.57
CA SER A 1006 -18.95 9.56 -73.12
C SER A 1006 -17.64 9.15 -73.86
N LEU A 1007 -17.30 7.87 -74.09
CA LEU A 1007 -17.82 6.57 -73.63
C LEU A 1007 -16.73 5.49 -73.90
N ALA A 1008 -16.36 4.69 -72.90
CA ALA A 1008 -15.69 3.39 -73.03
C ALA A 1008 -15.74 2.65 -71.69
#